data_AF-A7GYW8-F1
#
_entry.id   AF-A7GYW8-F1
#
_cell.length_a   1.000
_cell.length_b   1.000
_cell.length_c   1.000
_cell.angle_alpha   90.00
_cell.angle_beta   90.00
_cell.angle_gamma   90.00
#
_symmetry.space_group_name_H-M   'P 1'
#
loop_
_entity.id
_entity.type
_entity.pdbx_description
1 polymer ?
#
loop_
_entity_poly.entity_id
_entity_poly.type
_entity_poly.pdbx_seq_one_letter_code
_entity_poly.pdbx_strand_id
1 'polypeptide(L)'
;MKIKILSVFVAAFFVGCANNVQNIDASKQRISLLELNIKQDASSLPSNAINANFSEEEILKKRFGVFKLKGKKLEPNEVFWAFRTYWPNEKKTYYSSNFRPIPQSWFDAQKDNANFAALGGISMFALTAANTALRNFPTDEPIFLNPQTPGEGYPFDYLQESTLSIAHPLFVSHFSKDRAWAFVSDDAVWGWVKVEDIKFINDETAKSYVKQKFISVKVDKTPVYDKYGGFLFYARVGGILPFLSEDNENFYGQVFTRAGLRDYKISKQAASNFPLKFNDGNVKTLINSLLNQPYGWGGVDKLRDCSLFTKDMLASFGVWLPRNSRAQASVGKKIELKGLSDEIKAQIIKEQGVPYLTLIHLPGHIMLYAGFKDADIFVVHDAWGLKTASNGRALIGQTAITTLEIGKDRGDIERSNLLIAKIDSMNIIKPSFDANQSAKISALKRAYGVDIRQNLVIFKDGSTIVFDDFKQKDDECTQGADVQDMNALDYAAFAPLGTTLSDAGRCRNYELLGKIYGSSENEVRANLVDIVWLKDSLNLKLKFNSKNGAAQALQAVSDELDELAKSDPVLFEYLKNPGGTFKWRIIAGTNRLSAHSYGIAIDINVAKSHYWQWSSGYQNLIPEKIVRVFEKHKFIWGGRWRHFDTMHFEYRPEMFE
;
A
#
# COMPACT_ATOMS: atom_id res chain seq x y z
N MET A 1 -46.87 19.12 -65.75
CA MET A 1 -45.99 20.31 -65.70
C MET A 1 -44.83 20.01 -64.74
N LYS A 2 -43.76 19.37 -65.23
CA LYS A 2 -42.36 19.87 -65.25
C LYS A 2 -41.80 20.45 -63.93
N ILE A 3 -41.04 19.60 -63.22
CA ILE A 3 -39.67 19.75 -62.69
C ILE A 3 -39.15 21.18 -62.40
N LYS A 4 -38.63 21.41 -61.18
CA LYS A 4 -37.24 21.86 -60.97
C LYS A 4 -36.75 21.75 -59.51
N ILE A 5 -35.73 20.91 -59.36
CA ILE A 5 -34.71 20.93 -58.31
C ILE A 5 -33.93 22.25 -58.41
N LEU A 6 -33.59 22.86 -57.27
CA LEU A 6 -32.38 23.69 -57.19
C LEU A 6 -31.79 23.68 -55.77
N SER A 7 -30.68 22.97 -55.63
CA SER A 7 -29.68 23.16 -54.58
C SER A 7 -28.92 24.45 -54.84
N VAL A 8 -28.75 25.31 -53.84
CA VAL A 8 -27.61 26.25 -53.77
C VAL A 8 -27.19 26.41 -52.30
N PHE A 9 -25.97 25.93 -52.03
CA PHE A 9 -25.11 26.32 -50.91
C PHE A 9 -24.83 27.82 -50.97
N VAL A 10 -24.99 28.54 -49.85
CA VAL A 10 -24.12 29.69 -49.53
C VAL A 10 -23.90 29.71 -48.02
N ALA A 11 -22.71 29.25 -47.62
CA ALA A 11 -22.08 29.59 -46.36
C ALA A 11 -21.57 31.04 -46.45
N ALA A 12 -21.88 31.88 -45.46
CA ALA A 12 -21.28 33.20 -45.35
C ALA A 12 -21.30 33.72 -43.90
N PHE A 13 -20.08 33.75 -43.32
CA PHE A 13 -19.55 34.79 -42.44
C PHE A 13 -20.12 34.96 -41.01
N PHE A 14 -19.57 34.17 -40.08
CA PHE A 14 -19.18 34.70 -38.75
C PHE A 14 -17.65 34.79 -38.70
N VAL A 15 -17.09 35.84 -39.29
CA VAL A 15 -15.72 36.27 -38.98
C VAL A 15 -15.83 37.09 -37.69
N GLY A 16 -15.71 36.40 -36.56
CA GLY A 16 -15.49 37.05 -35.28
C GLY A 16 -14.10 37.71 -35.28
N CYS A 17 -14.05 39.00 -34.96
CA CYS A 17 -12.81 39.75 -34.78
C CYS A 17 -11.93 39.11 -33.70
N ALA A 18 -10.87 38.41 -34.10
CA ALA A 18 -9.73 38.11 -33.26
C ALA A 18 -8.48 38.66 -33.95
N ASN A 19 -8.31 39.98 -33.90
CA ASN A 19 -7.07 40.62 -34.33
C ASN A 19 -6.06 40.59 -33.18
N ASN A 20 -4.87 40.09 -33.49
CA ASN A 20 -3.62 40.21 -32.74
C ASN A 20 -3.62 39.72 -31.29
N VAL A 21 -3.29 38.43 -31.12
CA VAL A 21 -2.59 37.98 -29.92
C VAL A 21 -1.20 38.63 -29.95
N GLN A 22 -1.06 39.77 -29.27
CA GLN A 22 0.26 40.32 -28.98
C GLN A 22 1.06 39.25 -28.20
N ASN A 23 2.30 39.00 -28.62
CA ASN A 23 3.30 38.31 -27.80
C ASN A 23 3.58 39.18 -26.58
N ILE A 24 2.76 39.04 -25.55
CA ILE A 24 3.00 39.63 -24.24
C ILE A 24 4.16 38.86 -23.64
N ASP A 25 5.25 39.56 -23.34
CA ASP A 25 6.39 39.06 -22.58
C ASP A 25 5.91 38.28 -21.33
N ALA A 26 6.18 36.98 -21.29
CA ALA A 26 5.73 36.07 -20.23
C ALA A 26 6.22 36.53 -18.84
N SER A 27 7.33 37.28 -18.78
CA SER A 27 7.87 37.83 -17.52
C SER A 27 6.96 38.89 -16.86
N LYS A 28 6.02 39.48 -17.62
CA LYS A 28 5.06 40.49 -17.14
C LYS A 28 3.68 39.93 -16.81
N GLN A 29 3.40 38.66 -17.12
CA GLN A 29 2.11 38.06 -16.81
C GLN A 29 2.05 37.58 -15.35
N ARG A 30 0.99 37.95 -14.64
CA ARG A 30 0.74 37.49 -13.25
C ARG A 30 0.45 35.99 -13.18
N ILE A 31 -0.02 35.40 -14.28
CA ILE A 31 -0.30 33.97 -14.45
C ILE A 31 0.21 33.58 -15.83
N SER A 32 1.05 32.55 -15.91
CA SER A 32 1.56 31.98 -17.16
C SER A 32 1.49 30.45 -17.08
N LEU A 33 1.48 29.75 -18.23
CA LEU A 33 1.57 28.29 -18.25
C LEU A 33 3.02 27.85 -18.07
N LEU A 34 3.24 26.76 -17.35
CA LEU A 34 4.54 26.09 -17.23
C LEU A 34 4.59 24.91 -18.20
N GLU A 35 5.61 24.89 -19.05
CA GLU A 35 5.83 23.76 -19.96
C GLU A 35 6.21 22.50 -19.16
N LEU A 36 5.55 21.38 -19.47
CA LEU A 36 5.84 20.10 -18.85
C LEU A 36 6.81 19.32 -19.74
N ASN A 37 8.07 19.30 -19.33
CA ASN A 37 9.17 18.71 -20.11
C ASN A 37 9.19 17.17 -20.10
N ILE A 38 8.26 16.55 -19.39
CA ILE A 38 8.08 15.10 -19.33
C ILE A 38 6.78 14.74 -20.05
N LYS A 39 6.80 13.67 -20.86
CA LYS A 39 5.58 13.10 -21.45
C LYS A 39 4.60 12.72 -20.34
N GLN A 40 3.39 13.30 -20.36
CA GLN A 40 2.34 13.03 -19.36
C GLN A 40 1.66 11.68 -19.61
N ASP A 41 2.43 10.63 -19.38
CA ASP A 41 2.09 9.22 -19.57
C ASP A 41 2.94 8.42 -18.58
N ALA A 42 2.32 7.50 -17.82
CA ALA A 42 2.99 6.73 -16.79
C ALA A 42 4.11 5.81 -17.34
N SER A 43 4.16 5.56 -18.66
CA SER A 43 5.30 4.90 -19.31
C SER A 43 6.60 5.71 -19.28
N SER A 44 6.52 7.03 -19.05
CA SER A 44 7.69 7.90 -18.85
C SER A 44 8.35 7.74 -17.48
N LEU A 45 7.64 7.14 -16.52
CA LEU A 45 8.13 6.94 -15.17
C LEU A 45 9.06 5.72 -15.07
N PRO A 46 10.05 5.73 -14.17
CA PRO A 46 10.86 4.55 -13.86
C PRO A 46 9.99 3.33 -13.54
N SER A 47 10.49 2.14 -13.90
CA SER A 47 9.83 0.88 -13.57
C SER A 47 9.79 0.67 -12.06
N ASN A 48 8.62 0.34 -11.52
CA ASN A 48 8.47 -0.11 -10.16
C ASN A 48 8.71 -1.62 -10.06
N ALA A 49 9.80 -2.05 -9.42
CA ALA A 49 10.03 -3.47 -9.16
C ALA A 49 9.21 -4.00 -7.96
N ILE A 50 8.58 -3.11 -7.18
CA ILE A 50 7.86 -3.49 -5.97
C ILE A 50 6.56 -4.19 -6.35
N ASN A 51 6.37 -5.36 -5.79
CA ASN A 51 5.14 -6.11 -5.85
C ASN A 51 4.73 -6.47 -4.41
N ALA A 52 3.67 -5.85 -3.90
CA ALA A 52 3.27 -5.98 -2.50
C ALA A 52 1.74 -6.09 -2.36
N ASN A 53 1.32 -6.65 -1.24
CA ASN A 53 -0.07 -6.59 -0.78
C ASN A 53 -0.10 -5.80 0.52
N PHE A 54 -1.14 -4.98 0.69
CA PHE A 54 -1.45 -4.36 1.97
C PHE A 54 -2.67 -5.04 2.57
N SER A 55 -2.76 -5.03 3.90
CA SER A 55 -3.98 -5.44 4.58
C SER A 55 -5.08 -4.40 4.38
N GLU A 56 -6.32 -4.85 4.11
CA GLU A 56 -7.50 -3.99 4.14
C GLU A 56 -7.88 -3.55 5.56
N GLU A 57 -7.41 -4.25 6.60
CA GLU A 57 -7.87 -4.03 7.97
C GLU A 57 -7.58 -2.62 8.47
N GLU A 58 -6.40 -2.06 8.19
CA GLU A 58 -6.01 -0.74 8.72
C GLU A 58 -6.91 0.37 8.18
N ILE A 59 -7.11 0.40 6.86
CA ILE A 59 -7.95 1.40 6.21
C ILE A 59 -9.44 1.18 6.51
N LEU A 60 -9.93 -0.06 6.52
CA LEU A 60 -11.33 -0.34 6.85
C LEU A 60 -11.62 -0.03 8.32
N LYS A 61 -10.69 -0.29 9.24
CA LYS A 61 -10.81 0.11 10.66
C LYS A 61 -10.94 1.63 10.82
N LYS A 62 -10.19 2.41 10.03
CA LYS A 62 -10.34 3.88 9.99
C LYS A 62 -11.65 4.30 9.34
N ARG A 63 -11.96 3.75 8.15
CA ARG A 63 -13.16 4.06 7.36
C ARG A 63 -14.45 3.81 8.13
N PHE A 64 -14.56 2.67 8.81
CA PHE A 64 -15.73 2.30 9.61
C PHE A 64 -15.65 2.78 11.06
N GLY A 65 -14.56 3.44 11.46
CA GLY A 65 -14.39 4.02 12.79
C GLY A 65 -15.49 5.03 13.15
N VAL A 66 -16.07 5.68 12.13
CA VAL A 66 -17.19 6.62 12.28
C VAL A 66 -18.43 5.97 12.93
N PHE A 67 -18.67 4.68 12.70
CA PHE A 67 -19.78 3.95 13.32
C PHE A 67 -19.58 3.71 14.83
N LYS A 68 -18.41 4.08 15.38
CA LYS A 68 -18.11 4.02 16.82
C LYS A 68 -18.21 5.38 17.51
N LEU A 69 -18.67 6.42 16.80
CA LEU A 69 -18.80 7.78 17.35
C LEU A 69 -20.12 8.02 18.10
N LYS A 70 -21.07 7.08 18.03
CA LYS A 70 -22.34 7.16 18.75
C LYS A 70 -22.10 7.36 20.25
N GLY A 71 -22.71 8.40 20.82
CA GLY A 71 -22.59 8.73 22.24
C GLY A 71 -21.25 9.34 22.68
N LYS A 72 -20.31 9.59 21.76
CA LYS A 72 -19.09 10.34 22.11
C LYS A 72 -19.40 11.82 22.30
N LYS A 73 -18.86 12.40 23.36
CA LYS A 73 -18.89 13.85 23.56
C LYS A 73 -18.05 14.53 22.47
N LEU A 74 -18.61 15.55 21.83
CA LEU A 74 -17.95 16.35 20.80
C LEU A 74 -17.59 17.70 21.39
N GLU A 75 -16.37 18.16 21.14
CA GLU A 75 -15.90 19.47 21.60
C GLU A 75 -16.11 20.52 20.49
N PRO A 76 -17.01 21.50 20.67
CA PRO A 76 -17.40 22.44 19.60
C PRO A 76 -16.24 23.17 18.94
N ASN A 77 -15.22 23.55 19.73
CA ASN A 77 -14.05 24.29 19.25
C ASN A 77 -13.16 23.49 18.29
N GLU A 78 -13.21 22.16 18.38
CA GLU A 78 -12.47 21.24 17.51
C GLU A 78 -13.23 20.98 16.22
N VAL A 79 -14.53 20.69 16.32
CA VAL A 79 -15.33 20.29 15.15
C VAL A 79 -15.77 21.45 14.27
N PHE A 80 -15.96 22.65 14.84
CA PHE A 80 -16.32 23.87 14.09
C PHE A 80 -15.11 24.78 13.79
N TRP A 81 -13.90 24.21 13.70
CA TRP A 81 -12.66 24.96 13.44
C TRP A 81 -12.73 25.85 12.20
N ALA A 82 -13.49 25.44 11.18
CA ALA A 82 -13.58 26.14 9.92
C ALA A 82 -14.26 27.50 10.07
N PHE A 83 -15.27 27.63 10.92
CA PHE A 83 -15.93 28.91 11.20
C PHE A 83 -14.98 29.92 11.83
N ARG A 84 -14.04 29.48 12.68
CA ARG A 84 -12.99 30.34 13.23
C ARG A 84 -11.96 30.73 12.15
N THR A 85 -11.60 29.79 11.29
CA THR A 85 -10.52 29.96 10.31
C THR A 85 -10.94 30.83 9.13
N TYR A 86 -12.21 30.72 8.74
CA TYR A 86 -12.78 31.39 7.59
C TYR A 86 -13.75 32.53 7.95
N TRP A 87 -13.76 32.96 9.22
CA TRP A 87 -14.47 34.17 9.60
C TRP A 87 -13.78 35.41 9.03
N PRO A 88 -14.51 36.38 8.47
CA PRO A 88 -13.96 37.65 8.06
C PRO A 88 -13.46 38.46 9.26
N ASN A 89 -12.45 39.30 9.05
CA ASN A 89 -11.95 40.25 10.03
C ASN A 89 -11.23 41.41 9.31
N GLU A 90 -10.68 42.36 10.06
CA GLU A 90 -9.98 43.55 9.53
C GLU A 90 -8.88 43.22 8.52
N LYS A 91 -8.25 42.03 8.62
CA LYS A 91 -7.17 41.58 7.73
C LYS A 91 -7.63 40.58 6.68
N LYS A 92 -8.89 40.13 6.71
CA LYS A 92 -9.39 39.05 5.87
C LYS A 92 -10.77 39.36 5.33
N THR A 93 -10.81 39.75 4.06
CA THR A 93 -12.03 39.97 3.29
C THR A 93 -12.22 38.83 2.30
N TYR A 94 -13.46 38.35 2.19
CA TYR A 94 -13.85 37.29 1.28
C TYR A 94 -14.72 37.81 0.16
N TYR A 95 -14.64 37.15 -0.99
CA TYR A 95 -15.34 37.49 -2.22
C TYR A 95 -16.16 36.31 -2.70
N SER A 96 -17.34 36.57 -3.24
CA SER A 96 -18.18 35.53 -3.86
C SER A 96 -17.75 35.28 -5.31
N SER A 97 -18.46 34.38 -6.00
CA SER A 97 -18.21 34.03 -7.41
C SER A 97 -18.36 35.20 -8.39
N ASN A 98 -19.03 36.28 -8.00
CA ASN A 98 -19.13 37.51 -8.81
C ASN A 98 -18.04 38.55 -8.50
N PHE A 99 -17.03 38.16 -7.70
CA PHE A 99 -15.90 38.97 -7.27
C PHE A 99 -16.27 40.21 -6.43
N ARG A 100 -17.45 40.23 -5.82
CA ARG A 100 -17.84 41.25 -4.85
C ARG A 100 -17.53 40.78 -3.43
N PRO A 101 -17.12 41.70 -2.52
CA PRO A 101 -16.97 41.38 -1.11
C PRO A 101 -18.26 40.82 -0.52
N ILE A 102 -18.12 39.77 0.29
CA ILE A 102 -19.23 39.14 1.01
C ILE A 102 -19.49 39.96 2.29
N PRO A 103 -20.73 40.41 2.54
CA PRO A 103 -21.04 41.18 3.75
C PRO A 103 -21.04 40.31 5.00
N GLN A 104 -20.77 40.90 6.16
CA GLN A 104 -20.79 40.22 7.47
C GLN A 104 -22.11 39.49 7.73
N SER A 105 -23.24 40.07 7.32
CA SER A 105 -24.57 39.49 7.48
C SER A 105 -24.74 38.11 6.83
N TRP A 106 -24.00 37.85 5.74
CA TRP A 106 -24.00 36.53 5.12
C TRP A 106 -23.31 35.50 6.03
N PHE A 107 -22.17 35.83 6.62
CA PHE A 107 -21.44 34.95 7.55
C PHE A 107 -22.27 34.68 8.82
N ASP A 108 -22.94 35.71 9.33
CA ASP A 108 -23.85 35.57 10.47
C ASP A 108 -25.01 34.62 10.15
N ALA A 109 -25.60 34.72 8.95
CA ALA A 109 -26.65 33.81 8.49
C ALA A 109 -26.14 32.36 8.33
N GLN A 110 -24.93 32.15 7.81
CA GLN A 110 -24.35 30.80 7.71
C GLN A 110 -24.09 30.19 9.10
N LYS A 111 -23.60 30.99 10.05
CA LYS A 111 -23.39 30.54 11.43
C LYS A 111 -24.70 30.20 12.14
N ASP A 112 -25.74 31.01 11.92
CA ASP A 112 -27.07 30.75 12.46
C ASP A 112 -27.66 29.46 11.88
N ASN A 113 -27.60 29.29 10.56
CA ASN A 113 -28.09 28.08 9.89
C ASN A 113 -27.31 26.83 10.31
N ALA A 114 -26.02 26.94 10.61
CA ALA A 114 -25.18 25.84 11.06
C ALA A 114 -25.56 25.27 12.44
N ASN A 115 -26.47 25.91 13.19
CA ASN A 115 -27.17 25.30 14.34
C ASN A 115 -26.25 24.62 15.39
N PHE A 116 -25.17 25.30 15.81
CA PHE A 116 -24.17 24.70 16.71
C PHE A 116 -24.73 24.18 18.04
N ALA A 117 -25.84 24.75 18.52
CA ALA A 117 -26.50 24.30 19.75
C ALA A 117 -27.06 22.86 19.64
N ALA A 118 -27.28 22.36 18.42
CA ALA A 118 -27.77 21.01 18.19
C ALA A 118 -26.66 19.95 18.10
N LEU A 119 -25.38 20.33 18.25
CA LEU A 119 -24.24 19.41 18.13
C LEU A 119 -24.44 18.14 18.98
N GLY A 120 -24.41 16.97 18.33
CA GLY A 120 -24.57 15.66 18.95
C GLY A 120 -26.02 15.23 19.20
N GLY A 121 -27.02 16.05 18.84
CA GLY A 121 -28.43 15.82 19.17
C GLY A 121 -29.08 14.61 18.50
N ILE A 122 -28.51 14.05 17.43
CA ILE A 122 -29.16 12.99 16.63
C ILE A 122 -28.34 11.69 16.58
N SER A 123 -27.00 11.78 16.57
CA SER A 123 -26.08 10.63 16.68
C SER A 123 -26.46 9.41 15.80
N MET A 124 -26.55 9.62 14.48
CA MET A 124 -26.94 8.61 13.49
C MET A 124 -25.77 8.20 12.58
N PHE A 125 -25.92 7.06 11.91
CA PHE A 125 -25.02 6.62 10.85
C PHE A 125 -25.63 6.88 9.48
N ALA A 126 -24.78 7.17 8.50
CA ALA A 126 -25.19 7.31 7.12
C ALA A 126 -24.14 6.76 6.16
N LEU A 127 -24.55 6.51 4.93
CA LEU A 127 -23.68 6.29 3.78
C LEU A 127 -23.93 7.41 2.77
N THR A 128 -22.89 7.88 2.08
CA THR A 128 -23.10 8.76 0.92
C THR A 128 -23.82 8.01 -0.20
N ALA A 129 -24.77 8.70 -0.83
CA ALA A 129 -25.64 8.19 -1.88
C ALA A 129 -25.34 8.81 -3.27
N ALA A 130 -24.30 9.64 -3.32
CA ALA A 130 -23.69 10.20 -4.51
C ALA A 130 -22.23 10.58 -4.20
N ASN A 131 -21.42 10.82 -5.23
CA ASN A 131 -20.16 11.55 -5.04
C ASN A 131 -20.51 12.99 -4.63
N THR A 132 -20.15 13.40 -3.41
CA THR A 132 -20.63 14.64 -2.79
C THR A 132 -19.50 15.46 -2.20
N ALA A 133 -19.69 16.78 -2.13
CA ALA A 133 -18.76 17.68 -1.49
C ALA A 133 -18.93 17.62 0.03
N LEU A 134 -17.81 17.60 0.74
CA LEU A 134 -17.74 17.93 2.14
C LEU A 134 -17.38 19.41 2.26
N ARG A 135 -18.29 20.19 2.84
CA ARG A 135 -18.21 21.65 2.93
C ARG A 135 -17.86 22.08 4.35
N ASN A 136 -17.09 23.16 4.46
CA ASN A 136 -16.76 23.74 5.75
C ASN A 136 -17.95 24.47 6.39
N PHE A 137 -18.83 25.06 5.57
CA PHE A 137 -20.08 25.72 5.98
C PHE A 137 -21.27 25.04 5.26
N PRO A 138 -22.51 25.11 5.79
CA PRO A 138 -23.69 24.50 5.16
C PRO A 138 -24.21 25.32 3.96
N THR A 139 -23.38 25.47 2.93
CA THR A 139 -23.71 26.21 1.70
C THR A 139 -22.95 25.71 0.47
N ASP A 140 -23.58 25.85 -0.70
CA ASP A 140 -22.95 25.64 -2.01
C ASP A 140 -22.17 26.88 -2.48
N GLU A 141 -22.44 28.05 -1.91
CA GLU A 141 -21.77 29.28 -2.32
C GLU A 141 -20.28 29.24 -1.94
N PRO A 142 -19.36 29.53 -2.88
CA PRO A 142 -17.94 29.56 -2.59
C PRO A 142 -17.55 30.87 -1.90
N ILE A 143 -16.44 30.82 -1.15
CA ILE A 143 -15.74 32.04 -0.73
C ILE A 143 -14.30 32.01 -1.23
N PHE A 144 -13.85 33.14 -1.75
CA PHE A 144 -12.49 33.34 -2.24
C PHE A 144 -11.82 34.46 -1.46
N LEU A 145 -10.50 34.44 -1.33
CA LEU A 145 -9.75 35.68 -1.09
C LEU A 145 -9.72 36.51 -2.39
N ASN A 146 -9.05 37.65 -2.38
CA ASN A 146 -9.05 38.60 -3.50
C ASN A 146 -8.68 37.91 -4.84
N PRO A 147 -9.62 37.76 -5.79
CA PRO A 147 -9.39 37.07 -7.05
C PRO A 147 -8.33 37.69 -7.97
N GLN A 148 -7.90 38.93 -7.68
CA GLN A 148 -6.82 39.59 -8.43
C GLN A 148 -5.41 39.17 -7.97
N THR A 149 -5.32 38.43 -6.86
CA THR A 149 -4.07 37.90 -6.32
C THR A 149 -3.77 36.54 -6.96
N PRO A 150 -2.58 36.31 -7.54
CA PRO A 150 -2.24 35.01 -8.13
C PRO A 150 -2.24 33.88 -7.10
N GLY A 151 -3.01 32.83 -7.40
CA GLY A 151 -3.25 31.72 -6.46
C GLY A 151 -4.44 31.94 -5.53
N GLU A 152 -5.26 32.96 -5.80
CA GLU A 152 -6.55 33.23 -5.15
C GLU A 152 -7.66 33.30 -6.21
N GLY A 153 -8.93 33.30 -5.79
CA GLY A 153 -10.05 33.15 -6.72
C GLY A 153 -10.27 31.69 -7.13
N TYR A 154 -11.01 31.44 -8.22
CA TYR A 154 -11.22 30.07 -8.71
C TYR A 154 -9.87 29.41 -9.07
N PRO A 155 -9.60 28.14 -8.67
CA PRO A 155 -10.52 27.18 -8.03
C PRO A 155 -10.46 27.16 -6.48
N PHE A 156 -9.82 28.11 -5.81
CA PHE A 156 -9.58 28.16 -4.36
C PHE A 156 -10.82 28.54 -3.53
N ASP A 157 -11.89 27.76 -3.65
CA ASP A 157 -13.04 27.87 -2.75
C ASP A 157 -12.65 27.38 -1.34
N TYR A 158 -12.49 28.31 -0.41
CA TYR A 158 -12.08 28.01 0.96
C TYR A 158 -13.13 27.24 1.76
N LEU A 159 -14.38 27.19 1.30
CA LEU A 159 -15.41 26.37 1.92
C LEU A 159 -15.44 24.93 1.42
N GLN A 160 -14.66 24.59 0.40
CA GLN A 160 -14.49 23.22 -0.05
C GLN A 160 -13.44 22.50 0.81
N GLU A 161 -13.86 21.48 1.58
CA GLU A 161 -12.95 20.69 2.42
C GLU A 161 -12.47 19.43 1.69
N SER A 162 -13.39 18.64 1.15
CA SER A 162 -13.08 17.37 0.48
C SER A 162 -14.18 16.96 -0.49
N THR A 163 -13.91 15.95 -1.32
CA THR A 163 -14.97 15.22 -2.00
C THR A 163 -15.01 13.79 -1.51
N LEU A 164 -16.21 13.31 -1.18
CA LEU A 164 -16.46 11.93 -0.76
C LEU A 164 -17.05 11.15 -1.93
N SER A 165 -16.57 9.93 -2.13
CA SER A 165 -17.16 9.00 -3.09
C SER A 165 -18.52 8.50 -2.59
N ILE A 166 -19.36 7.97 -3.47
CA ILE A 166 -20.56 7.21 -3.08
C ILE A 166 -20.20 6.02 -2.18
N ALA A 167 -21.13 5.57 -1.35
CA ALA A 167 -20.98 4.47 -0.40
C ALA A 167 -19.99 4.75 0.76
N HIS A 168 -19.60 6.01 0.96
CA HIS A 168 -18.66 6.42 2.02
C HIS A 168 -19.38 6.46 3.38
N PRO A 169 -18.84 5.81 4.42
CA PRO A 169 -19.39 5.83 5.78
C PRO A 169 -19.31 7.18 6.47
N LEU A 170 -20.40 7.58 7.13
CA LEU A 170 -20.50 8.83 7.86
C LEU A 170 -21.14 8.63 9.23
N PHE A 171 -20.72 9.47 10.18
CA PHE A 171 -21.46 9.73 11.41
C PHE A 171 -22.13 11.09 11.31
N VAL A 172 -23.42 11.16 11.62
CA VAL A 172 -24.22 12.40 11.56
C VAL A 172 -24.51 12.90 12.96
N SER A 173 -24.04 14.10 13.24
CA SER A 173 -24.17 14.75 14.55
C SER A 173 -25.50 15.50 14.69
N HIS A 174 -25.81 16.37 13.72
CA HIS A 174 -27.00 17.21 13.69
C HIS A 174 -27.27 17.75 12.28
N PHE A 175 -28.36 18.50 12.14
CA PHE A 175 -28.72 19.20 10.90
C PHE A 175 -28.60 20.71 11.05
N SER A 176 -28.42 21.39 9.92
CA SER A 176 -28.66 22.82 9.81
C SER A 176 -30.12 23.16 10.17
N LYS A 177 -30.40 24.43 10.47
CA LYS A 177 -31.76 24.86 10.86
C LYS A 177 -32.78 24.62 9.75
N ASP A 178 -32.39 24.84 8.51
CA ASP A 178 -33.21 24.55 7.32
C ASP A 178 -33.30 23.05 6.98
N ARG A 179 -32.52 22.19 7.66
CA ARG A 179 -32.40 20.74 7.46
C ARG A 179 -31.90 20.32 6.07
N ALA A 180 -31.40 21.24 5.25
CA ALA A 180 -30.82 20.93 3.94
C ALA A 180 -29.43 20.26 4.06
N TRP A 181 -28.73 20.50 5.18
CA TRP A 181 -27.38 20.03 5.43
C TRP A 181 -27.28 19.19 6.71
N ALA A 182 -26.45 18.16 6.65
CA ALA A 182 -26.05 17.34 7.79
C ALA A 182 -24.60 17.65 8.16
N PHE A 183 -24.33 17.90 9.44
CA PHE A 183 -22.97 17.98 9.95
C PHE A 183 -22.47 16.58 10.29
N VAL A 184 -21.39 16.18 9.62
CA VAL A 184 -20.90 14.81 9.59
C VAL A 184 -19.42 14.71 9.90
N SER A 185 -19.02 13.57 10.45
CA SER A 185 -17.63 13.09 10.43
C SER A 185 -17.50 12.03 9.37
N ASP A 186 -16.47 12.16 8.54
CA ASP A 186 -15.91 11.03 7.80
C ASP A 186 -14.75 10.39 8.59
N ASP A 187 -13.95 9.56 7.94
CA ASP A 187 -12.79 8.90 8.54
C ASP A 187 -11.58 9.82 8.81
N ALA A 188 -11.62 11.09 8.37
CA ALA A 188 -10.49 12.00 8.39
C ALA A 188 -10.81 13.39 8.97
N VAL A 189 -12.00 13.94 8.73
CA VAL A 189 -12.39 15.34 9.01
C VAL A 189 -13.89 15.46 9.31
N TRP A 190 -14.27 16.61 9.85
CA TRP A 190 -15.67 17.03 10.04
C TRP A 190 -16.08 18.06 8.99
N GLY A 191 -17.35 18.04 8.58
CA GLY A 191 -17.90 19.03 7.66
C GLY A 191 -19.39 18.84 7.39
N TRP A 192 -19.89 19.53 6.38
CA TRP A 192 -21.29 19.56 5.98
C TRP A 192 -21.49 18.83 4.65
N VAL A 193 -22.51 17.98 4.58
CA VAL A 193 -22.96 17.32 3.35
C VAL A 193 -24.44 17.59 3.15
N LYS A 194 -24.88 17.60 1.89
CA LYS A 194 -26.32 17.72 1.58
C LYS A 194 -27.07 16.50 2.08
N VAL A 195 -28.23 16.71 2.69
CA VAL A 195 -29.07 15.60 3.19
C VAL A 195 -29.55 14.71 2.03
N GLU A 196 -29.78 15.26 0.84
CA GLU A 196 -30.14 14.48 -0.36
C GLU A 196 -29.02 13.53 -0.84
N ASP A 197 -27.76 13.79 -0.45
CA ASP A 197 -26.59 13.01 -0.85
C ASP A 197 -26.21 11.93 0.15
N ILE A 198 -27.01 11.70 1.18
CA ILE A 198 -26.77 10.64 2.17
C ILE A 198 -28.02 9.79 2.37
N LYS A 199 -27.82 8.54 2.80
CA LYS A 199 -28.88 7.67 3.32
C LYS A 199 -28.54 7.24 4.73
N PHE A 200 -29.45 7.53 5.65
CA PHE A 200 -29.36 7.06 7.03
C PHE A 200 -29.48 5.54 7.08
N ILE A 201 -28.68 4.93 7.95
CA ILE A 201 -28.67 3.50 8.19
C ILE A 201 -28.79 3.21 9.68
N ASN A 202 -29.41 2.09 10.04
CA ASN A 202 -29.53 1.65 11.42
C ASN A 202 -28.26 0.87 11.86
N ASP A 203 -28.17 0.58 13.16
CA ASP A 203 -27.02 -0.12 13.75
C ASP A 203 -26.80 -1.52 13.13
N GLU A 204 -27.88 -2.22 12.73
CA GLU A 204 -27.80 -3.54 12.09
C GLU A 204 -27.19 -3.45 10.69
N THR A 205 -27.64 -2.48 9.90
CA THR A 205 -27.11 -2.20 8.56
C THR A 205 -25.65 -1.76 8.65
N ALA A 206 -25.29 -0.93 9.63
CA ALA A 206 -23.90 -0.56 9.85
C ALA A 206 -23.04 -1.80 10.16
N LYS A 207 -23.50 -2.68 11.07
CA LYS A 207 -22.80 -3.93 11.42
C LYS A 207 -22.66 -4.90 10.24
N SER A 208 -23.66 -5.00 9.37
CA SER A 208 -23.59 -5.85 8.18
C SER A 208 -22.69 -5.23 7.10
N TYR A 209 -22.70 -3.91 6.96
CA TYR A 209 -21.87 -3.17 6.01
C TYR A 209 -20.37 -3.39 6.25
N VAL A 210 -19.91 -3.35 7.51
CA VAL A 210 -18.50 -3.58 7.87
C VAL A 210 -18.00 -4.98 7.46
N LYS A 211 -18.91 -5.95 7.26
CA LYS A 211 -18.58 -7.35 6.91
C LYS A 211 -18.63 -7.62 5.41
N GLN A 212 -18.97 -6.63 4.60
CA GLN A 212 -19.05 -6.82 3.14
C GLN A 212 -17.67 -6.96 2.53
N LYS A 213 -17.64 -7.51 1.32
CA LYS A 213 -16.44 -7.49 0.48
C LYS A 213 -16.44 -6.22 -0.36
N PHE A 214 -15.25 -5.72 -0.67
CA PHE A 214 -15.11 -4.45 -1.37
C PHE A 214 -14.27 -4.59 -2.64
N ILE A 215 -14.46 -3.62 -3.54
CA ILE A 215 -13.65 -3.43 -4.75
C ILE A 215 -12.94 -2.08 -4.74
N SER A 216 -11.73 -2.05 -5.30
CA SER A 216 -10.99 -0.85 -5.68
C SER A 216 -11.32 -0.46 -7.11
N VAL A 217 -11.59 0.82 -7.34
CA VAL A 217 -11.73 1.39 -8.69
C VAL A 217 -10.34 1.72 -9.24
N LYS A 218 -10.01 1.19 -10.43
CA LYS A 218 -8.73 1.39 -11.13
C LYS A 218 -8.77 2.49 -12.18
N VAL A 219 -9.97 2.76 -12.72
CA VAL A 219 -10.19 3.78 -13.75
C VAL A 219 -11.19 4.80 -13.23
N ASP A 220 -10.71 6.02 -13.02
CA ASP A 220 -11.47 7.16 -12.53
C ASP A 220 -12.58 7.54 -13.51
N LYS A 221 -13.69 8.06 -12.97
CA LYS A 221 -14.89 8.41 -13.73
C LYS A 221 -15.44 7.24 -14.59
N THR A 222 -15.31 6.01 -14.11
CA THR A 222 -15.96 4.85 -14.73
C THR A 222 -17.47 4.94 -14.56
N PRO A 223 -18.28 4.92 -15.63
CA PRO A 223 -19.73 4.91 -15.49
C PRO A 223 -20.19 3.57 -14.91
N VAL A 224 -21.03 3.62 -13.88
CA VAL A 224 -21.65 2.46 -13.25
C VAL A 224 -23.14 2.45 -13.56
N TYR A 225 -23.65 1.28 -13.91
CA TYR A 225 -25.00 1.07 -14.37
C TYR A 225 -25.77 0.11 -13.47
N ASP A 226 -27.09 0.21 -13.49
CA ASP A 226 -27.96 -0.83 -12.97
C ASP A 226 -28.02 -2.05 -13.91
N LYS A 227 -28.77 -3.08 -13.49
CA LYS A 227 -28.95 -4.31 -14.27
C LYS A 227 -29.68 -4.13 -15.61
N TYR A 228 -30.34 -2.99 -15.81
CA TYR A 228 -31.07 -2.63 -17.03
C TYR A 228 -30.25 -1.70 -17.94
N GLY A 229 -29.03 -1.32 -17.54
CA GLY A 229 -28.17 -0.39 -18.28
C GLY A 229 -28.44 1.08 -17.98
N GLY A 230 -29.28 1.40 -16.98
CA GLY A 230 -29.50 2.76 -16.51
C GLY A 230 -28.28 3.28 -15.77
N PHE A 231 -27.80 4.48 -16.12
CA PHE A 231 -26.69 5.13 -15.42
C PHE A 231 -27.04 5.42 -13.96
N LEU A 232 -26.13 5.10 -13.03
CA LEU A 232 -26.28 5.37 -11.60
C LEU A 232 -25.32 6.46 -11.13
N PHE A 233 -24.02 6.28 -11.35
CA PHE A 233 -22.97 7.20 -10.90
C PHE A 233 -21.66 6.96 -11.63
N TYR A 234 -20.70 7.87 -11.46
CA TYR A 234 -19.31 7.66 -11.85
C TYR A 234 -18.50 7.12 -10.68
N ALA A 235 -17.97 5.90 -10.79
CA ALA A 235 -17.01 5.36 -9.85
C ALA A 235 -15.67 6.11 -9.96
N ARG A 236 -15.00 6.32 -8.83
CA ARG A 236 -13.78 7.13 -8.75
C ARG A 236 -12.66 6.36 -8.08
N VAL A 237 -11.42 6.61 -8.51
CA VAL A 237 -10.22 6.16 -7.80
C VAL A 237 -10.25 6.68 -6.36
N GLY A 238 -9.90 5.83 -5.39
CA GLY A 238 -10.06 6.09 -3.95
C GLY A 238 -11.42 5.70 -3.37
N GLY A 239 -12.42 5.46 -4.24
CA GLY A 239 -13.71 4.89 -3.87
C GLY A 239 -13.59 3.40 -3.56
N ILE A 240 -14.21 2.98 -2.44
CA ILE A 240 -14.28 1.59 -1.99
C ILE A 240 -15.75 1.19 -2.06
N LEU A 241 -16.11 0.31 -3.00
CA LEU A 241 -17.51 -0.06 -3.24
C LEU A 241 -17.78 -1.48 -2.75
N PRO A 242 -18.91 -1.72 -2.08
CA PRO A 242 -19.29 -3.07 -1.66
C PRO A 242 -19.76 -3.91 -2.84
N PHE A 243 -19.42 -5.19 -2.88
CA PHE A 243 -19.94 -6.13 -3.88
C PHE A 243 -20.46 -7.42 -3.23
N LEU A 244 -21.35 -8.10 -3.95
CA LEU A 244 -22.05 -9.31 -3.51
C LEU A 244 -21.62 -10.55 -4.27
N SER A 245 -21.38 -10.42 -5.57
CA SER A 245 -20.96 -11.51 -6.45
C SER A 245 -20.13 -10.97 -7.63
N GLU A 246 -19.48 -11.88 -8.34
CA GLU A 246 -18.70 -11.58 -9.53
C GLU A 246 -18.84 -12.73 -10.54
N ASP A 247 -18.70 -12.40 -11.83
CA ASP A 247 -18.49 -13.38 -12.90
C ASP A 247 -17.09 -13.17 -13.52
N ASN A 248 -16.84 -13.69 -14.72
CA ASN A 248 -15.53 -13.53 -15.36
C ASN A 248 -15.24 -12.08 -15.81
N GLU A 249 -16.25 -11.25 -16.00
CA GLU A 249 -16.13 -9.92 -16.61
C GLU A 249 -16.49 -8.77 -15.65
N ASN A 250 -17.37 -9.01 -14.68
CA ASN A 250 -18.00 -7.97 -13.88
C ASN A 250 -18.09 -8.32 -12.39
N PHE A 251 -18.09 -7.28 -11.57
CA PHE A 251 -18.57 -7.29 -10.19
C PHE A 251 -20.01 -6.80 -10.12
N TYR A 252 -20.80 -7.39 -9.22
CA TYR A 252 -22.18 -7.03 -8.95
C TYR A 252 -22.33 -6.69 -7.47
N GLY A 253 -22.98 -5.57 -7.18
CA GLY A 253 -23.17 -5.13 -5.80
C GLY A 253 -24.44 -4.33 -5.60
N GLN A 254 -24.63 -3.82 -4.40
CA GLN A 254 -25.72 -2.93 -4.05
C GLN A 254 -25.17 -1.64 -3.46
N VAL A 255 -25.76 -0.51 -3.85
CA VAL A 255 -25.38 0.80 -3.34
C VAL A 255 -26.60 1.67 -3.13
N PHE A 256 -26.58 2.47 -2.07
CA PHE A 256 -27.58 3.51 -1.89
C PHE A 256 -27.33 4.64 -2.88
N THR A 257 -28.37 4.99 -3.64
CA THR A 257 -28.41 6.18 -4.49
C THR A 257 -29.41 7.18 -3.92
N ARG A 258 -29.46 8.40 -4.47
CA ARG A 258 -30.51 9.37 -4.14
C ARG A 258 -31.92 8.75 -4.28
N ALA A 259 -32.11 7.86 -5.26
CA ALA A 259 -33.35 7.16 -5.54
C ALA A 259 -33.58 5.87 -4.72
N GLY A 260 -32.73 5.59 -3.72
CA GLY A 260 -32.79 4.41 -2.85
C GLY A 260 -31.74 3.36 -3.20
N LEU A 261 -31.85 2.18 -2.59
CA LEU A 261 -30.94 1.05 -2.84
C LEU A 261 -31.08 0.58 -4.29
N ARG A 262 -29.95 0.38 -4.97
CA ARG A 262 -29.88 -0.10 -6.35
C ARG A 262 -28.82 -1.19 -6.49
N ASP A 263 -29.16 -2.21 -7.25
CA ASP A 263 -28.18 -3.15 -7.77
C ASP A 263 -27.32 -2.44 -8.82
N TYR A 264 -26.02 -2.69 -8.83
CA TYR A 264 -25.09 -2.14 -9.81
C TYR A 264 -24.19 -3.22 -10.39
N LYS A 265 -23.67 -2.98 -11.59
CA LYS A 265 -22.58 -3.75 -12.19
C LYS A 265 -21.41 -2.86 -12.58
N ILE A 266 -20.19 -3.37 -12.46
CA ILE A 266 -18.95 -2.70 -12.90
C ILE A 266 -17.97 -3.72 -13.47
N SER A 267 -17.31 -3.36 -14.57
CA SER A 267 -16.34 -4.25 -15.24
C SER A 267 -15.06 -4.44 -14.42
N LYS A 268 -14.50 -5.66 -14.45
CA LYS A 268 -13.17 -6.00 -13.93
C LYS A 268 -12.01 -5.30 -14.66
N GLN A 269 -12.28 -4.72 -15.83
CA GLN A 269 -11.33 -3.82 -16.49
C GLN A 269 -11.16 -2.52 -15.67
N ALA A 270 -12.26 -2.01 -15.11
CA ALA A 270 -12.29 -0.75 -14.36
C ALA A 270 -12.15 -0.92 -12.84
N ALA A 271 -12.33 -2.14 -12.30
CA ALA A 271 -12.24 -2.43 -10.87
C ALA A 271 -11.52 -3.74 -10.56
N SER A 272 -11.17 -3.96 -9.30
CA SER A 272 -10.55 -5.20 -8.79
C SER A 272 -10.99 -5.42 -7.34
N ASN A 273 -10.84 -6.64 -6.83
CA ASN A 273 -10.94 -6.91 -5.39
C ASN A 273 -10.07 -5.91 -4.61
N PHE A 274 -10.62 -5.41 -3.50
CA PHE A 274 -9.93 -4.56 -2.55
C PHE A 274 -9.13 -5.41 -1.55
N PRO A 275 -7.91 -5.00 -1.17
CA PRO A 275 -7.13 -3.92 -1.75
C PRO A 275 -6.58 -4.29 -3.13
N LEU A 276 -6.32 -3.28 -3.97
CA LEU A 276 -5.64 -3.50 -5.24
C LEU A 276 -4.22 -4.00 -4.97
N LYS A 277 -3.75 -5.02 -5.71
CA LYS A 277 -2.36 -5.48 -5.64
C LYS A 277 -1.41 -4.34 -6.02
N PHE A 278 -0.43 -4.04 -5.17
CA PHE A 278 0.54 -2.97 -5.43
C PHE A 278 1.64 -3.49 -6.35
N ASN A 279 1.61 -3.10 -7.63
CA ASN A 279 2.62 -3.44 -8.63
C ASN A 279 2.69 -2.35 -9.71
N ASP A 280 3.72 -2.38 -10.57
CA ASP A 280 3.93 -1.38 -11.64
C ASP A 280 2.69 -1.18 -12.52
N GLY A 281 2.07 -2.28 -12.98
CA GLY A 281 0.91 -2.22 -13.88
C GLY A 281 -0.30 -1.52 -13.25
N ASN A 282 -0.64 -1.88 -12.02
CA ASN A 282 -1.76 -1.27 -11.29
C ASN A 282 -1.48 0.19 -10.91
N VAL A 283 -0.26 0.51 -10.47
CA VAL A 283 0.16 1.89 -10.17
C VAL A 283 0.06 2.76 -11.43
N LYS A 284 0.62 2.31 -12.55
CA LYS A 284 0.59 3.05 -13.81
C LYS A 284 -0.82 3.20 -14.39
N THR A 285 -1.67 2.19 -14.21
CA THR A 285 -3.10 2.26 -14.59
C THR A 285 -3.80 3.39 -13.83
N LEU A 286 -3.63 3.45 -12.51
CA LEU A 286 -4.20 4.52 -11.68
C LEU A 286 -3.64 5.89 -12.07
N ILE A 287 -2.33 6.02 -12.24
CA ILE A 287 -1.68 7.28 -12.64
C ILE A 287 -2.25 7.75 -13.98
N ASN A 288 -2.24 6.90 -15.02
CA ASN A 288 -2.77 7.26 -16.34
C ASN A 288 -4.24 7.65 -16.31
N SER A 289 -5.03 7.05 -15.42
CA SER A 289 -6.44 7.42 -15.27
C SER A 289 -6.64 8.79 -14.60
N LEU A 290 -5.63 9.31 -13.90
CA LEU A 290 -5.67 10.57 -13.16
C LEU A 290 -4.90 11.70 -13.84
N LEU A 291 -3.93 11.40 -14.70
CA LEU A 291 -3.12 12.39 -15.38
C LEU A 291 -3.95 13.40 -16.18
N ASN A 292 -3.49 14.64 -16.21
CA ASN A 292 -4.10 15.78 -16.89
C ASN A 292 -5.48 16.20 -16.34
N GLN A 293 -5.96 15.59 -15.25
CA GLN A 293 -7.13 16.12 -14.56
C GLN A 293 -6.80 17.51 -13.98
N PRO A 294 -7.66 18.53 -14.19
CA PRO A 294 -7.40 19.86 -13.64
C PRO A 294 -7.31 19.85 -12.11
N TYR A 295 -6.49 20.73 -11.57
CA TYR A 295 -6.37 20.94 -10.13
C TYR A 295 -7.69 21.50 -9.56
N GLY A 296 -8.24 20.84 -8.55
CA GLY A 296 -9.40 21.30 -7.80
C GLY A 296 -9.11 21.40 -6.31
N TRP A 297 -8.94 22.64 -5.81
CA TRP A 297 -8.74 22.90 -4.38
C TRP A 297 -9.85 22.25 -3.55
N GLY A 298 -9.50 21.49 -2.51
CA GLY A 298 -10.52 20.83 -1.68
C GLY A 298 -11.33 19.74 -2.42
N GLY A 299 -11.01 19.45 -3.69
CA GLY A 299 -11.83 18.65 -4.59
C GLY A 299 -13.01 19.40 -5.24
N VAL A 300 -12.93 20.73 -5.41
CA VAL A 300 -13.90 21.50 -6.24
C VAL A 300 -14.15 20.78 -7.57
N ASP A 301 -15.39 20.83 -8.06
CA ASP A 301 -15.84 20.15 -9.29
C ASP A 301 -15.63 18.62 -9.30
N LYS A 302 -15.54 18.01 -8.11
CA LYS A 302 -15.23 16.58 -7.94
C LYS A 302 -13.89 16.22 -8.58
N LEU A 303 -12.93 17.15 -8.55
CA LEU A 303 -11.53 16.95 -8.92
C LEU A 303 -10.72 16.57 -7.67
N ARG A 304 -9.39 16.79 -7.72
CA ARG A 304 -8.48 16.52 -6.61
C ARG A 304 -7.54 17.71 -6.40
N ASP A 305 -7.08 17.85 -5.16
CA ASP A 305 -5.89 18.63 -4.83
C ASP A 305 -4.73 17.69 -4.50
N CYS A 306 -3.57 18.23 -4.19
CA CYS A 306 -2.35 17.46 -3.91
C CYS A 306 -2.56 16.32 -2.90
N SER A 307 -3.31 16.57 -1.83
CA SER A 307 -3.49 15.63 -0.73
C SER A 307 -4.69 14.71 -0.91
N LEU A 308 -5.74 15.14 -1.60
CA LEU A 308 -6.82 14.24 -2.02
C LEU A 308 -6.33 13.26 -3.10
N PHE A 309 -5.44 13.71 -4.00
CA PHE A 309 -4.75 12.85 -4.96
C PHE A 309 -3.97 11.71 -4.29
N THR A 310 -3.08 12.03 -3.35
CA THR A 310 -2.30 11.00 -2.64
C THR A 310 -3.20 10.09 -1.80
N LYS A 311 -4.22 10.64 -1.13
CA LYS A 311 -5.19 9.87 -0.34
C LYS A 311 -5.94 8.87 -1.22
N ASP A 312 -6.50 9.32 -2.34
CA ASP A 312 -7.28 8.46 -3.24
C ASP A 312 -6.41 7.41 -3.93
N MET A 313 -5.21 7.80 -4.39
CA MET A 313 -4.27 6.88 -5.02
C MET A 313 -3.90 5.74 -4.07
N LEU A 314 -3.50 6.06 -2.84
CA LEU A 314 -3.01 5.07 -1.88
C LEU A 314 -4.14 4.29 -1.20
N ALA A 315 -5.34 4.88 -1.07
CA ALA A 315 -6.52 4.17 -0.60
C ALA A 315 -6.87 2.98 -1.50
N SER A 316 -6.69 3.09 -2.82
CA SER A 316 -6.91 1.97 -3.75
C SER A 316 -6.09 0.73 -3.43
N PHE A 317 -4.91 0.91 -2.81
CA PHE A 317 -4.00 -0.16 -2.40
C PHE A 317 -4.16 -0.57 -0.94
N GLY A 318 -5.13 -0.01 -0.21
CA GLY A 318 -5.36 -0.35 1.20
C GLY A 318 -4.65 0.56 2.20
N VAL A 319 -3.97 1.61 1.74
CA VAL A 319 -3.24 2.54 2.61
C VAL A 319 -4.11 3.73 2.98
N TRP A 320 -4.36 3.92 4.27
CA TRP A 320 -5.11 5.07 4.76
C TRP A 320 -4.22 6.30 4.96
N LEU A 321 -4.62 7.43 4.37
CA LEU A 321 -4.04 8.74 4.63
C LEU A 321 -5.08 9.71 5.22
N PRO A 322 -4.65 10.63 6.12
CA PRO A 322 -5.49 11.77 6.53
C PRO A 322 -5.71 12.73 5.34
N ARG A 323 -6.68 13.64 5.47
CA ARG A 323 -7.13 14.50 4.36
C ARG A 323 -6.10 15.54 3.92
N ASN A 324 -5.40 16.17 4.88
CA ASN A 324 -4.58 17.36 4.65
C ASN A 324 -3.09 17.03 4.53
N SER A 325 -2.38 17.68 3.60
CA SER A 325 -0.94 17.46 3.32
C SER A 325 -0.05 17.47 4.57
N ARG A 326 -0.25 18.46 5.45
CA ARG A 326 0.48 18.55 6.73
C ARG A 326 0.27 17.33 7.64
N ALA A 327 -0.94 16.77 7.66
CA ALA A 327 -1.23 15.58 8.45
C ALA A 327 -0.65 14.32 7.79
N GLN A 328 -0.65 14.26 6.45
CA GLN A 328 -0.02 13.17 5.70
C GLN A 328 1.50 13.13 5.91
N ALA A 329 2.14 14.29 6.10
CA ALA A 329 3.56 14.42 6.43
C ALA A 329 3.96 13.90 7.83
N SER A 330 3.01 13.31 8.56
CA SER A 330 3.23 12.60 9.82
C SER A 330 2.95 11.09 9.70
N VAL A 331 2.60 10.59 8.52
CA VAL A 331 2.27 9.18 8.28
C VAL A 331 3.49 8.44 7.76
N GLY A 332 3.79 7.27 8.34
CA GLY A 332 4.94 6.46 7.95
C GLY A 332 6.25 6.89 8.62
N LYS A 333 7.39 6.42 8.09
CA LYS A 333 8.71 6.80 8.59
C LYS A 333 9.08 8.18 8.03
N LYS A 334 8.95 9.22 8.85
CA LYS A 334 9.38 10.58 8.52
C LYS A 334 10.90 10.72 8.53
N ILE A 335 11.43 11.38 7.52
CA ILE A 335 12.83 11.80 7.39
C ILE A 335 12.82 13.31 7.18
N GLU A 336 13.48 14.04 8.10
CA GLU A 336 13.59 15.49 8.04
C GLU A 336 14.59 15.91 6.97
N LEU A 337 14.18 16.83 6.10
CA LEU A 337 14.97 17.36 4.99
C LEU A 337 15.12 18.90 5.06
N LYS A 338 14.40 19.54 5.98
CA LYS A 338 14.40 20.99 6.16
C LYS A 338 15.81 21.51 6.46
N GLY A 339 16.23 22.54 5.74
CA GLY A 339 17.53 23.21 5.94
C GLY A 339 18.72 22.54 5.27
N LEU A 340 18.55 21.35 4.67
CA LEU A 340 19.59 20.70 3.87
C LEU A 340 19.71 21.36 2.48
N SER A 341 20.87 21.23 1.84
CA SER A 341 21.06 21.66 0.46
C SER A 341 20.28 20.77 -0.52
N ASP A 342 20.00 21.26 -1.72
CA ASP A 342 19.25 20.50 -2.73
C ASP A 342 19.97 19.21 -3.13
N GLU A 343 21.30 19.23 -3.17
CA GLU A 343 22.13 18.06 -3.49
C GLU A 343 22.00 16.98 -2.42
N ILE A 344 22.05 17.36 -1.14
CA ILE A 344 21.87 16.42 -0.02
C ILE A 344 20.44 15.89 0.01
N LYS A 345 19.44 16.76 -0.23
CA LYS A 345 18.03 16.31 -0.33
C LYS A 345 17.86 15.30 -1.45
N ALA A 346 18.40 15.59 -2.64
CA ALA A 346 18.33 14.69 -3.79
C ALA A 346 18.98 13.34 -3.48
N GLN A 347 20.17 13.35 -2.85
CA GLN A 347 20.86 12.13 -2.43
C GLN A 347 20.01 11.30 -1.47
N ILE A 348 19.49 11.90 -0.40
CA ILE A 348 18.66 11.19 0.59
C ILE A 348 17.39 10.61 -0.06
N ILE A 349 16.72 11.38 -0.93
CA ILE A 349 15.50 10.93 -1.62
C ILE A 349 15.82 9.74 -2.54
N LYS A 350 16.93 9.76 -3.28
CA LYS A 350 17.33 8.66 -4.16
C LYS A 350 17.73 7.40 -3.39
N GLU A 351 18.48 7.56 -2.30
CA GLU A 351 19.01 6.44 -1.51
C GLU A 351 17.95 5.76 -0.64
N GLN A 352 17.00 6.53 -0.09
CA GLN A 352 16.05 6.00 0.89
C GLN A 352 14.60 6.02 0.40
N GLY A 353 14.28 6.79 -0.64
CA GLY A 353 12.93 6.87 -1.21
C GLY A 353 12.52 5.56 -1.87
N VAL A 354 11.31 5.12 -1.54
CA VAL A 354 10.65 3.95 -2.14
C VAL A 354 9.60 4.43 -3.15
N PRO A 355 9.73 4.15 -4.46
CA PRO A 355 8.80 4.60 -5.48
C PRO A 355 7.35 4.24 -5.13
N TYR A 356 6.47 5.23 -5.26
CA TYR A 356 5.04 5.20 -5.02
C TYR A 356 4.61 4.86 -3.58
N LEU A 357 5.57 4.70 -2.67
CA LEU A 357 5.35 4.54 -1.23
C LEU A 357 6.06 5.61 -0.41
N THR A 358 6.58 6.66 -1.05
CA THR A 358 7.20 7.79 -0.37
C THR A 358 6.44 9.07 -0.71
N LEU A 359 5.93 9.73 0.33
CA LEU A 359 5.35 11.06 0.22
C LEU A 359 6.45 12.10 0.42
N ILE A 360 6.57 13.04 -0.51
CA ILE A 360 7.49 14.18 -0.40
C ILE A 360 6.66 15.41 -0.03
N HIS A 361 6.99 16.06 1.08
CA HIS A 361 6.23 17.18 1.62
C HIS A 361 7.03 18.49 1.60
N LEU A 362 6.31 19.56 1.29
CA LEU A 362 6.71 20.94 1.51
C LEU A 362 5.51 21.73 2.04
N PRO A 363 5.70 22.88 2.72
CA PRO A 363 4.59 23.63 3.27
C PRO A 363 3.51 23.98 2.23
N GLY A 364 2.33 23.39 2.37
CA GLY A 364 1.19 23.61 1.48
C GLY A 364 1.08 22.66 0.28
N HIS A 365 2.00 21.68 0.12
CA HIS A 365 1.95 20.75 -1.00
C HIS A 365 2.52 19.36 -0.63
N ILE A 366 2.01 18.31 -1.25
CA ILE A 366 2.50 16.95 -1.08
C ILE A 366 2.53 16.22 -2.41
N MET A 367 3.53 15.35 -2.59
CA MET A 367 3.81 14.69 -3.85
C MET A 367 4.09 13.21 -3.62
N LEU A 368 3.79 12.39 -4.62
CA LEU A 368 4.14 10.98 -4.60
C LEU A 368 5.45 10.77 -5.36
N TYR A 369 6.50 10.33 -4.66
CA TYR A 369 7.77 9.98 -5.29
C TYR A 369 7.59 8.82 -6.26
N ALA A 370 8.12 8.92 -7.49
CA ALA A 370 7.96 7.93 -8.55
C ALA A 370 9.28 7.28 -8.99
N GLY A 371 10.34 7.48 -8.22
CA GLY A 371 11.69 7.01 -8.55
C GLY A 371 12.58 8.11 -9.15
N PHE A 372 13.73 7.69 -9.66
CA PHE A 372 14.67 8.58 -10.34
C PHE A 372 15.22 7.90 -11.59
N LYS A 373 15.66 8.72 -12.54
CA LYS A 373 16.44 8.30 -13.71
C LYS A 373 17.54 9.33 -13.91
N ASP A 374 18.79 8.86 -13.94
CA ASP A 374 19.96 9.74 -14.00
C ASP A 374 19.95 10.80 -12.88
N ALA A 375 20.02 12.08 -13.25
CA ALA A 375 19.95 13.19 -12.30
C ALA A 375 18.51 13.46 -11.80
N ASP A 376 17.49 13.13 -12.59
CA ASP A 376 16.12 13.55 -12.35
C ASP A 376 15.37 12.67 -11.35
N ILE A 377 14.76 13.31 -10.36
CA ILE A 377 13.84 12.68 -9.40
C ILE A 377 12.42 12.96 -9.85
N PHE A 378 11.67 11.91 -10.16
CA PHE A 378 10.30 11.98 -10.65
C PHE A 378 9.29 11.98 -9.51
N VAL A 379 8.25 12.78 -9.66
CA VAL A 379 7.09 12.80 -8.78
C VAL A 379 5.80 12.83 -9.59
N VAL A 380 4.75 12.25 -9.02
CA VAL A 380 3.36 12.42 -9.49
C VAL A 380 2.59 13.21 -8.45
N HIS A 381 1.90 14.25 -8.88
CA HIS A 381 1.19 15.14 -7.97
C HIS A 381 0.14 15.97 -8.69
N ASP A 382 -0.90 16.37 -7.97
CA ASP A 382 -1.84 17.40 -8.43
C ASP A 382 -1.39 18.75 -7.88
N ALA A 383 -0.96 19.66 -8.76
CA ALA A 383 -0.40 20.94 -8.36
C ALA A 383 -0.99 22.12 -9.13
N TRP A 384 -1.12 23.24 -8.42
CA TRP A 384 -1.53 24.50 -9.02
C TRP A 384 -0.41 25.16 -9.84
N GLY A 385 0.69 25.55 -9.20
CA GLY A 385 1.78 26.21 -9.92
C GLY A 385 2.91 26.71 -9.03
N LEU A 386 4.02 27.06 -9.66
CA LEU A 386 5.22 27.60 -9.02
C LEU A 386 5.10 29.12 -8.90
N LYS A 387 5.68 29.68 -7.84
CA LYS A 387 5.75 31.13 -7.65
C LYS A 387 6.84 31.72 -8.56
N THR A 388 6.52 32.81 -9.26
CA THR A 388 7.50 33.58 -10.07
C THR A 388 8.09 34.73 -9.26
N ALA A 389 9.21 35.31 -9.73
CA ALA A 389 9.89 36.45 -9.11
C ALA A 389 8.97 37.69 -9.00
N SER A 390 8.05 37.85 -9.96
CA SER A 390 7.02 38.91 -9.97
C SER A 390 5.82 38.63 -9.05
N ASN A 391 5.93 37.67 -8.14
CA ASN A 391 4.87 37.20 -7.24
C ASN A 391 3.64 36.61 -7.99
N GLY A 392 3.83 36.22 -9.25
CA GLY A 392 2.85 35.54 -10.08
C GLY A 392 2.84 34.02 -9.87
N ARG A 393 2.22 33.29 -10.81
CA ARG A 393 2.22 31.83 -10.86
C ARG A 393 2.55 31.31 -12.27
N ALA A 394 3.49 30.36 -12.33
CA ALA A 394 3.69 29.50 -13.49
C ALA A 394 2.90 28.21 -13.26
N LEU A 395 1.77 28.07 -13.97
CA LEU A 395 0.77 27.04 -13.73
C LEU A 395 1.19 25.68 -14.25
N ILE A 396 1.11 24.69 -13.36
CA ILE A 396 0.99 23.27 -13.73
C ILE A 396 -0.52 22.99 -13.93
N GLY A 397 -1.33 23.33 -12.94
CA GLY A 397 -2.80 23.36 -13.01
C GLY A 397 -3.49 22.00 -13.13
N GLN A 398 -2.79 20.90 -12.89
CA GLN A 398 -3.30 19.55 -13.12
C GLN A 398 -2.53 18.48 -12.32
N THR A 399 -3.09 17.27 -12.29
CA THR A 399 -2.33 16.05 -11.98
C THR A 399 -1.28 15.83 -13.06
N ALA A 400 0.00 15.88 -12.66
CA ALA A 400 1.14 15.85 -13.57
C ALA A 400 2.27 14.95 -13.06
N ILE A 401 3.07 14.47 -14.01
CA ILE A 401 4.41 13.94 -13.81
C ILE A 401 5.40 15.09 -13.98
N THR A 402 6.22 15.35 -12.96
CA THR A 402 7.28 16.37 -13.01
C THR A 402 8.57 15.85 -12.39
N THR A 403 9.67 16.60 -12.59
CA THR A 403 10.86 16.45 -11.74
C THR A 403 10.76 17.38 -10.53
N LEU A 404 11.52 17.09 -9.47
CA LEU A 404 11.65 18.03 -8.34
C LEU A 404 12.30 19.37 -8.71
N GLU A 405 12.88 19.48 -9.90
CA GLU A 405 13.50 20.70 -10.43
C GLU A 405 12.67 21.37 -11.53
N ILE A 406 11.41 20.98 -11.72
CA ILE A 406 10.53 21.59 -12.73
C ILE A 406 10.54 23.12 -12.63
N GLY A 407 10.72 23.78 -13.78
CA GLY A 407 10.82 25.23 -13.88
C GLY A 407 12.22 25.81 -13.69
N LYS A 408 13.27 25.01 -13.45
CA LYS A 408 14.66 25.50 -13.30
C LYS A 408 15.19 26.30 -14.49
N ASP A 409 14.72 26.00 -15.70
CA ASP A 409 15.18 26.64 -16.94
C ASP A 409 14.45 27.96 -17.22
N ARG A 410 13.47 28.35 -16.39
CA ARG A 410 12.74 29.61 -16.53
C ARG A 410 13.43 30.72 -15.75
N GLY A 411 13.83 31.78 -16.46
CA GLY A 411 14.49 32.95 -15.86
C GLY A 411 13.64 33.74 -14.85
N ASP A 412 12.32 33.54 -14.82
CA ASP A 412 11.40 34.16 -13.86
C ASP A 412 11.09 33.30 -12.63
N ILE A 413 11.70 32.12 -12.50
CA ILE A 413 11.57 31.22 -11.34
C ILE A 413 12.91 31.14 -10.60
N GLU A 414 12.97 31.72 -9.41
CA GLU A 414 14.15 31.62 -8.55
C GLU A 414 14.35 30.19 -8.04
N ARG A 415 15.61 29.78 -7.79
CA ARG A 415 15.94 28.48 -7.14
C ARG A 415 15.12 28.22 -5.88
N SER A 416 14.96 29.25 -5.03
CA SER A 416 14.19 29.21 -3.78
C SER A 416 12.71 28.84 -4.01
N ASN A 417 12.21 28.99 -5.24
CA ASN A 417 10.84 28.70 -5.63
C ASN A 417 10.61 27.31 -6.24
N LEU A 418 11.68 26.59 -6.57
CA LEU A 418 11.63 25.20 -7.04
C LEU A 418 11.08 24.26 -5.95
N LEU A 419 10.56 23.11 -6.37
CA LEU A 419 10.00 22.12 -5.45
C LEU A 419 11.08 21.61 -4.50
N ILE A 420 12.24 21.18 -5.02
CA ILE A 420 13.34 20.62 -4.22
C ILE A 420 13.82 21.54 -3.09
N ALA A 421 13.91 22.84 -3.36
CA ALA A 421 14.34 23.85 -2.40
C ALA A 421 13.38 23.96 -1.20
N LYS A 422 12.08 23.73 -1.43
CA LYS A 422 11.02 23.88 -0.42
C LYS A 422 10.72 22.61 0.37
N ILE A 423 11.21 21.44 -0.07
CA ILE A 423 11.00 20.17 0.65
C ILE A 423 11.49 20.29 2.08
N ASP A 424 10.62 19.96 3.03
CA ASP A 424 10.94 19.91 4.45
C ASP A 424 11.04 18.48 5.00
N SER A 425 10.42 17.50 4.34
CA SER A 425 10.43 16.12 4.79
C SER A 425 10.03 15.14 3.68
N MET A 426 10.43 13.89 3.85
CA MET A 426 9.85 12.77 3.12
C MET A 426 9.38 11.69 4.09
N ASN A 427 8.36 10.93 3.69
CA ASN A 427 7.65 10.01 4.56
C ASN A 427 7.48 8.68 3.84
N ILE A 428 8.16 7.65 4.34
CA ILE A 428 8.14 6.32 3.73
C ILE A 428 7.02 5.51 4.36
N ILE A 429 6.03 5.16 3.55
CA ILE A 429 4.92 4.27 3.90
C ILE A 429 5.42 2.84 3.74
N LYS A 430 5.36 2.07 4.82
CA LYS A 430 5.72 0.65 4.76
C LYS A 430 4.47 -0.15 4.40
N PRO A 431 4.58 -1.18 3.55
CA PRO A 431 3.61 -2.25 3.55
C PRO A 431 3.44 -2.77 4.98
N SER A 432 2.20 -2.89 5.43
CA SER A 432 1.91 -3.69 6.60
C SER A 432 2.26 -5.14 6.23
N PHE A 433 3.44 -5.60 6.67
CA PHE A 433 3.74 -7.03 6.64
C PHE A 433 2.67 -7.72 7.48
N ASP A 434 2.05 -8.76 6.92
CA ASP A 434 1.14 -9.62 7.66
C ASP A 434 1.79 -10.01 9.01
N ALA A 435 0.99 -10.13 10.07
CA ALA A 435 1.47 -10.55 11.39
C ALA A 435 2.29 -11.85 11.29
N ASN A 436 1.91 -12.72 10.35
CA ASN A 436 2.63 -13.95 10.03
C ASN A 436 4.05 -13.69 9.47
N GLN A 437 4.19 -12.74 8.54
CA GLN A 437 5.50 -12.40 7.96
C GLN A 437 6.41 -11.70 8.98
N SER A 438 5.85 -10.88 9.88
CA SER A 438 6.62 -10.26 10.97
C SER A 438 7.17 -11.29 11.97
N ALA A 439 6.40 -12.34 12.27
CA ALA A 439 6.85 -13.47 13.08
C ALA A 439 7.98 -14.23 12.37
N LYS A 440 7.82 -14.54 11.09
CA LYS A 440 8.83 -15.21 10.24
C LYS A 440 10.14 -14.42 10.11
N ILE A 441 10.07 -13.10 9.97
CA ILE A 441 11.25 -12.22 10.02
C ILE A 441 11.94 -12.33 11.38
N SER A 442 11.17 -12.29 12.47
CA SER A 442 11.71 -12.39 13.83
C SER A 442 12.40 -13.72 14.08
N ALA A 443 11.85 -14.82 13.54
CA ALA A 443 12.44 -16.15 13.57
C ALA A 443 13.81 -16.19 12.88
N LEU A 444 13.90 -15.65 11.66
CA LEU A 444 15.16 -15.56 10.92
C LEU A 444 16.23 -14.74 11.68
N LYS A 445 15.84 -13.61 12.27
CA LYS A 445 16.75 -12.78 13.08
C LYS A 445 17.28 -13.55 14.29
N ARG A 446 16.42 -14.27 15.02
CA ARG A 446 16.81 -15.07 16.19
C ARG A 446 17.66 -16.27 15.81
N ALA A 447 17.29 -16.99 14.76
CA ALA A 447 17.98 -18.17 14.27
C ALA A 447 19.43 -17.89 13.84
N TYR A 448 19.65 -16.80 13.11
CA TYR A 448 20.92 -16.56 12.43
C TYR A 448 21.66 -15.29 12.86
N GLY A 449 21.06 -14.50 13.76
CA GLY A 449 21.67 -13.25 14.24
C GLY A 449 21.86 -12.21 13.14
N VAL A 450 21.02 -12.25 12.09
CA VAL A 450 20.95 -11.25 11.02
C VAL A 450 19.97 -10.13 11.42
N ASP A 451 20.13 -8.93 10.85
CA ASP A 451 19.06 -7.93 10.86
C ASP A 451 18.29 -8.01 9.53
N ILE A 452 17.02 -7.63 9.54
CA ILE A 452 16.18 -7.57 8.34
C ILE A 452 15.40 -6.27 8.39
N ARG A 453 15.66 -5.40 7.42
CA ARG A 453 14.99 -4.11 7.26
C ARG A 453 15.04 -3.69 5.79
N GLN A 454 14.02 -2.96 5.34
CA GLN A 454 13.96 -2.42 3.98
C GLN A 454 14.11 -3.48 2.88
N ASN A 455 13.51 -4.67 3.07
CA ASN A 455 13.63 -5.82 2.16
C ASN A 455 15.06 -6.35 1.97
N LEU A 456 15.94 -6.08 2.92
CA LEU A 456 17.31 -6.57 2.93
C LEU A 456 17.57 -7.36 4.20
N VAL A 457 18.18 -8.53 4.04
CA VAL A 457 18.89 -9.21 5.12
C VAL A 457 20.27 -8.57 5.23
N ILE A 458 20.61 -8.12 6.43
CA ILE A 458 21.85 -7.42 6.75
C ILE A 458 22.67 -8.32 7.66
N PHE A 459 23.84 -8.72 7.17
CA PHE A 459 24.77 -9.55 7.91
C PHE A 459 25.65 -8.71 8.84
N LYS A 460 26.32 -9.38 9.80
CA LYS A 460 27.21 -8.71 10.77
C LYS A 460 28.40 -8.00 10.13
N ASP A 461 28.82 -8.45 8.95
CA ASP A 461 29.88 -7.82 8.14
C ASP A 461 29.38 -6.59 7.34
N GLY A 462 28.09 -6.25 7.44
CA GLY A 462 27.46 -5.15 6.72
C GLY A 462 27.01 -5.51 5.29
N SER A 463 27.33 -6.71 4.79
CA SER A 463 26.83 -7.17 3.49
C SER A 463 25.33 -7.41 3.54
N THR A 464 24.69 -7.35 2.37
CA THR A 464 23.22 -7.45 2.26
C THR A 464 22.79 -8.37 1.14
N ILE A 465 21.67 -9.07 1.34
CA ILE A 465 20.95 -9.79 0.29
C ILE A 465 19.47 -9.42 0.32
N VAL A 466 18.77 -9.61 -0.81
CA VAL A 466 17.33 -9.35 -0.91
C VAL A 466 16.56 -10.36 -0.05
N PHE A 467 15.60 -9.85 0.73
CA PHE A 467 14.73 -10.68 1.56
C PHE A 467 13.62 -11.35 0.72
N ASP A 468 12.88 -10.56 -0.06
CA ASP A 468 11.77 -11.01 -0.91
C ASP A 468 11.93 -10.41 -2.33
N ASP A 469 11.99 -11.25 -3.37
CA ASP A 469 12.06 -10.84 -4.77
C ASP A 469 10.67 -10.63 -5.40
N PHE A 470 9.63 -10.91 -4.62
CA PHE A 470 8.21 -10.76 -4.90
C PHE A 470 7.71 -11.53 -6.13
N LYS A 471 8.42 -12.57 -6.57
CA LYS A 471 7.97 -13.48 -7.61
C LYS A 471 7.29 -14.69 -6.99
N GLN A 472 6.19 -15.13 -7.58
CA GLN A 472 5.54 -16.36 -7.18
C GLN A 472 6.44 -17.56 -7.51
N LYS A 473 6.74 -18.38 -6.51
CA LYS A 473 7.45 -19.66 -6.69
C LYS A 473 6.47 -20.83 -6.70
N ASP A 474 6.88 -21.91 -7.32
CA ASP A 474 6.27 -23.23 -7.12
C ASP A 474 6.66 -23.80 -5.76
N ASP A 475 5.92 -24.81 -5.27
CA ASP A 475 6.15 -25.45 -3.96
C ASP A 475 7.59 -26.01 -3.81
N GLU A 476 8.29 -26.25 -4.93
CA GLU A 476 9.67 -26.72 -4.98
C GLU A 476 10.73 -25.61 -5.11
N CYS A 477 10.32 -24.37 -5.42
CA CYS A 477 11.19 -23.27 -5.79
C CYS A 477 12.20 -23.63 -6.91
N THR A 478 11.72 -24.25 -7.99
CA THR A 478 12.55 -24.70 -9.13
C THR A 478 13.25 -23.56 -9.85
N GLN A 479 12.69 -22.34 -9.78
CA GLN A 479 13.26 -21.12 -10.37
C GLN A 479 14.15 -20.32 -9.40
N GLY A 480 14.50 -20.89 -8.25
CA GLY A 480 15.30 -20.25 -7.20
C GLY A 480 14.44 -19.55 -6.15
N ALA A 481 14.81 -19.76 -4.89
CA ALA A 481 14.15 -19.19 -3.72
C ALA A 481 14.91 -17.95 -3.20
N ASP A 482 14.18 -16.92 -2.82
CA ASP A 482 14.69 -15.85 -1.95
C ASP A 482 14.58 -16.26 -0.46
N VAL A 483 14.88 -15.32 0.45
CA VAL A 483 14.90 -15.61 1.89
C VAL A 483 13.48 -15.75 2.45
N GLN A 484 12.51 -15.01 1.93
CA GLN A 484 11.11 -15.10 2.32
C GLN A 484 10.53 -16.46 1.93
N ASP A 485 10.88 -16.98 0.76
CA ASP A 485 10.44 -18.29 0.27
C ASP A 485 10.85 -19.45 1.19
N MET A 486 12.01 -19.35 1.84
CA MET A 486 12.54 -20.41 2.71
C MET A 486 11.60 -20.79 3.84
N ASN A 487 10.79 -19.84 4.32
CA ASN A 487 9.80 -20.01 5.40
C ASN A 487 8.38 -19.61 4.98
N ALA A 488 8.08 -19.57 3.68
CA ALA A 488 6.75 -19.25 3.17
C ALA A 488 5.70 -20.28 3.64
N LEU A 489 6.04 -21.57 3.59
CA LEU A 489 5.20 -22.66 4.07
C LEU A 489 5.44 -22.93 5.56
N ASP A 490 4.35 -23.09 6.32
CA ASP A 490 4.43 -23.40 7.74
C ASP A 490 4.80 -24.87 7.96
N TYR A 491 5.86 -25.11 8.72
CA TYR A 491 6.26 -26.46 9.11
C TYR A 491 5.40 -26.91 10.28
N ALA A 492 4.68 -28.03 10.11
CA ALA A 492 3.76 -28.58 11.12
C ALA A 492 4.50 -29.28 12.28
N ALA A 493 5.42 -28.58 12.93
CA ALA A 493 6.16 -29.09 14.09
C ALA A 493 5.21 -29.60 15.17
N PHE A 494 5.53 -30.75 15.78
CA PHE A 494 4.76 -31.36 16.87
C PHE A 494 3.32 -31.78 16.53
N ALA A 495 2.82 -31.49 15.31
CA ALA A 495 1.52 -31.98 14.86
C ALA A 495 1.53 -33.51 14.69
N PRO A 496 0.38 -34.20 14.79
CA PRO A 496 0.27 -35.63 14.53
C PRO A 496 0.94 -36.04 13.21
N LEU A 497 1.57 -37.22 13.16
CA LEU A 497 2.29 -37.65 11.95
C LEU A 497 1.38 -37.89 10.73
N GLY A 498 0.07 -37.97 10.94
CA GLY A 498 -0.94 -38.06 9.87
C GLY A 498 -1.43 -36.70 9.33
N THR A 499 -0.87 -35.58 9.80
CA THR A 499 -1.17 -34.25 9.24
C THR A 499 -0.81 -34.17 7.76
N THR A 500 -1.58 -33.40 6.99
CA THR A 500 -1.36 -33.21 5.55
C THR A 500 0.08 -32.81 5.23
N LEU A 501 0.67 -33.50 4.24
CA LEU A 501 2.04 -33.28 3.80
C LEU A 501 2.20 -31.92 3.09
N SER A 502 3.31 -31.26 3.38
CA SER A 502 3.70 -29.94 2.84
C SER A 502 5.21 -29.90 2.66
N ASP A 503 5.70 -29.31 1.58
CA ASP A 503 7.13 -29.18 1.28
C ASP A 503 7.83 -28.06 2.08
N ALA A 504 7.32 -27.73 3.26
CA ALA A 504 7.88 -26.74 4.16
C ALA A 504 9.37 -27.02 4.45
N GLY A 505 10.21 -26.04 4.16
CA GLY A 505 11.66 -26.12 4.30
C GLY A 505 12.42 -26.64 3.07
N ARG A 506 11.76 -27.10 1.99
CA ARG A 506 12.47 -27.54 0.76
C ARG A 506 13.03 -26.38 -0.07
N CYS A 507 12.38 -25.21 -0.04
CA CYS A 507 12.90 -23.98 -0.63
C CYS A 507 14.14 -23.48 0.13
N ARG A 508 15.20 -23.14 -0.60
CA ARG A 508 16.51 -22.76 -0.04
C ARG A 508 17.10 -21.59 -0.80
N ASN A 509 17.46 -20.54 -0.07
CA ASN A 509 18.28 -19.46 -0.59
C ASN A 509 19.77 -19.79 -0.36
N TYR A 510 20.48 -20.14 -1.43
CA TYR A 510 21.87 -20.59 -1.36
C TYR A 510 22.84 -19.49 -0.94
N GLU A 511 22.49 -18.23 -1.19
CA GLU A 511 23.31 -17.09 -0.78
C GLU A 511 23.27 -16.90 0.73
N LEU A 512 22.08 -16.97 1.34
CA LEU A 512 21.90 -16.96 2.79
C LEU A 512 22.61 -18.15 3.43
N LEU A 513 22.34 -19.38 2.96
CA LEU A 513 22.98 -20.59 3.50
C LEU A 513 24.50 -20.53 3.37
N GLY A 514 25.00 -20.03 2.24
CA GLY A 514 26.43 -19.78 2.01
C GLY A 514 27.02 -18.80 3.03
N LYS A 515 26.33 -17.70 3.30
CA LYS A 515 26.76 -16.70 4.29
C LYS A 515 26.76 -17.22 5.72
N ILE A 516 25.80 -18.05 6.10
CA ILE A 516 25.62 -18.46 7.49
C ILE A 516 26.32 -19.79 7.84
N TYR A 517 26.56 -20.68 6.86
CA TYR A 517 27.17 -22.00 7.07
C TYR A 517 28.47 -22.25 6.28
N GLY A 518 28.73 -21.49 5.21
CA GLY A 518 29.91 -21.61 4.35
C GLY A 518 29.53 -21.65 2.87
N SER A 519 30.22 -20.87 2.04
CA SER A 519 29.91 -20.64 0.62
C SER A 519 30.58 -21.63 -0.34
N SER A 520 31.54 -22.41 0.17
CA SER A 520 32.28 -23.43 -0.59
C SER A 520 32.51 -24.70 0.24
N GLU A 521 32.87 -25.80 -0.42
CA GLU A 521 33.18 -27.07 0.25
C GLU A 521 34.27 -26.90 1.31
N ASN A 522 35.32 -26.13 1.00
CA ASN A 522 36.43 -25.88 1.91
C ASN A 522 35.99 -25.10 3.14
N GLU A 523 35.18 -24.06 2.96
CA GLU A 523 34.64 -23.27 4.08
C GLU A 523 33.73 -24.11 4.97
N VAL A 524 32.84 -24.92 4.38
CA VAL A 524 31.97 -25.79 5.17
C VAL A 524 32.80 -26.82 5.94
N ARG A 525 33.77 -27.49 5.28
CA ARG A 525 34.67 -28.46 5.94
C ARG A 525 35.42 -27.83 7.12
N ALA A 526 35.85 -26.58 7.00
CA ALA A 526 36.51 -25.85 8.09
C ALA A 526 35.55 -25.54 9.27
N ASN A 527 34.24 -25.46 9.00
CA ASN A 527 33.22 -25.25 10.02
C ASN A 527 32.73 -26.54 10.70
N LEU A 528 33.11 -27.73 10.20
CA LEU A 528 32.66 -29.01 10.76
C LEU A 528 33.41 -29.38 12.05
N VAL A 529 32.66 -29.76 13.08
CA VAL A 529 33.16 -30.32 14.34
C VAL A 529 32.68 -31.75 14.52
N ASP A 530 33.36 -32.51 15.38
CA ASP A 530 32.92 -33.84 15.78
C ASP A 530 31.73 -33.73 16.73
N ILE A 531 30.69 -34.53 16.46
CA ILE A 531 29.65 -34.91 17.42
C ILE A 531 29.77 -36.41 17.66
N VAL A 532 29.35 -36.87 18.84
CA VAL A 532 29.32 -38.30 19.18
C VAL A 532 27.87 -38.78 19.12
N TRP A 533 27.56 -39.59 18.10
CA TRP A 533 26.26 -40.18 17.84
C TRP A 533 26.05 -41.42 18.71
N LEU A 534 25.03 -41.37 19.56
CA LEU A 534 24.66 -42.36 20.57
C LEU A 534 25.89 -42.82 21.37
N LYS A 535 26.45 -41.94 22.20
CA LYS A 535 27.71 -42.14 22.91
C LYS A 535 27.84 -43.51 23.61
N ASP A 536 26.79 -43.96 24.28
CA ASP A 536 26.77 -45.21 25.04
C ASP A 536 26.36 -46.41 24.17
N SER A 537 25.51 -46.21 23.17
CA SER A 537 24.97 -47.30 22.34
C SER A 537 25.75 -47.61 21.06
N LEU A 538 26.36 -46.60 20.41
CA LEU A 538 27.07 -46.74 19.13
C LEU A 538 28.45 -46.06 19.12
N ASN A 539 28.61 -44.97 19.87
CA ASN A 539 29.83 -44.17 19.98
C ASN A 539 30.42 -43.76 18.62
N LEU A 540 29.56 -43.39 17.67
CA LEU A 540 29.96 -43.07 16.30
C LEU A 540 30.28 -41.58 16.16
N LYS A 541 31.49 -41.25 15.71
CA LYS A 541 31.85 -39.86 15.42
C LYS A 541 31.26 -39.43 14.08
N LEU A 542 30.47 -38.37 14.08
CA LEU A 542 29.93 -37.72 12.89
C LEU A 542 30.41 -36.28 12.80
N LYS A 543 30.50 -35.74 11.59
CA LYS A 543 30.88 -34.35 11.34
C LYS A 543 29.63 -33.49 11.15
N PHE A 544 29.53 -32.36 11.84
CA PHE A 544 28.40 -31.43 11.72
C PHE A 544 28.84 -29.98 11.85
N ASN A 545 28.08 -29.05 11.26
CA ASN A 545 28.46 -27.64 11.19
C ASN A 545 28.37 -26.96 12.56
N SER A 546 29.43 -26.27 12.98
CA SER A 546 29.48 -25.55 14.26
C SER A 546 28.73 -24.22 14.27
N LYS A 547 28.38 -23.68 13.09
CA LYS A 547 27.71 -22.37 12.99
C LYS A 547 26.24 -22.45 13.39
N ASN A 548 25.72 -21.34 13.94
CA ASN A 548 24.32 -21.13 14.30
C ASN A 548 23.69 -22.25 15.15
N GLY A 549 24.49 -22.92 16.01
CA GLY A 549 24.00 -23.94 16.94
C GLY A 549 23.75 -25.33 16.33
N ALA A 550 24.04 -25.55 15.04
CA ALA A 550 23.67 -26.80 14.36
C ALA A 550 24.31 -28.05 15.00
N ALA A 551 25.63 -28.06 15.25
CA ALA A 551 26.32 -29.19 15.89
C ALA A 551 25.88 -29.41 17.34
N GLN A 552 25.62 -28.33 18.08
CA GLN A 552 25.09 -28.40 19.43
C GLN A 552 23.71 -29.06 19.45
N ALA A 553 22.84 -28.69 18.51
CA ALA A 553 21.52 -29.27 18.39
C ALA A 553 21.59 -30.77 18.03
N LEU A 554 22.46 -31.17 17.09
CA LEU A 554 22.60 -32.59 16.76
C LEU A 554 23.19 -33.41 17.93
N GLN A 555 24.13 -32.83 18.69
CA GLN A 555 24.63 -33.49 19.89
C GLN A 555 23.52 -33.68 20.93
N ALA A 556 22.66 -32.68 21.13
CA ALA A 556 21.53 -32.80 22.06
C ALA A 556 20.50 -33.84 21.61
N VAL A 557 20.25 -33.95 20.29
CA VAL A 557 19.44 -35.05 19.72
C VAL A 557 20.09 -36.39 20.02
N SER A 558 21.39 -36.52 19.78
CA SER A 558 22.15 -37.74 20.01
C SER A 558 22.02 -38.21 21.46
N ASP A 559 22.30 -37.32 22.41
CA ASP A 559 22.29 -37.62 23.85
C ASP A 559 20.90 -38.05 24.33
N GLU A 560 19.84 -37.39 23.84
CA GLU A 560 18.46 -37.72 24.21
C GLU A 560 17.99 -39.04 23.58
N LEU A 561 18.37 -39.31 22.32
CA LEU A 561 18.05 -40.59 21.66
C LEU A 561 18.82 -41.76 22.24
N ASP A 562 20.05 -41.55 22.71
CA ASP A 562 20.87 -42.57 23.37
C ASP A 562 20.20 -43.03 24.67
N GLU A 563 19.70 -42.10 25.48
CA GLU A 563 18.92 -42.46 26.66
C GLU A 563 17.57 -43.10 26.33
N LEU A 564 16.84 -42.57 25.33
CA LEU A 564 15.56 -43.16 24.94
C LEU A 564 15.72 -44.59 24.43
N ALA A 565 16.78 -44.87 23.67
CA ALA A 565 17.07 -46.21 23.16
C ALA A 565 17.36 -47.24 24.27
N LYS A 566 17.83 -46.83 25.46
CA LYS A 566 17.99 -47.72 26.62
C LYS A 566 16.64 -48.21 27.14
N SER A 567 15.62 -47.34 27.13
CA SER A 567 14.27 -47.66 27.62
C SER A 567 13.35 -48.24 26.54
N ASP A 568 13.62 -47.97 25.26
CA ASP A 568 12.87 -48.46 24.11
C ASP A 568 13.85 -48.96 23.03
N PRO A 569 14.35 -50.22 23.15
CA PRO A 569 15.40 -50.74 22.28
C PRO A 569 15.03 -50.81 20.80
N VAL A 570 13.73 -50.75 20.47
CA VAL A 570 13.27 -50.71 19.07
C VAL A 570 13.73 -49.43 18.37
N LEU A 571 13.91 -48.32 19.11
CA LEU A 571 14.39 -47.06 18.54
C LEU A 571 15.82 -47.20 17.99
N PHE A 572 16.67 -47.99 18.66
CA PHE A 572 18.06 -48.20 18.25
C PHE A 572 18.16 -48.77 16.83
N GLU A 573 17.22 -49.62 16.43
CA GLU A 573 17.17 -50.18 15.07
C GLU A 573 17.08 -49.11 13.99
N TYR A 574 16.47 -47.95 14.26
CA TYR A 574 16.36 -46.84 13.32
C TYR A 574 17.58 -45.89 13.36
N LEU A 575 18.46 -46.04 14.35
CA LEU A 575 19.54 -45.08 14.62
C LEU A 575 20.96 -45.65 14.40
N LYS A 576 21.12 -46.98 14.43
CA LYS A 576 22.43 -47.64 14.40
C LYS A 576 23.23 -47.53 13.09
N ASN A 577 22.59 -47.16 11.98
CA ASN A 577 23.21 -47.06 10.66
C ASN A 577 22.86 -45.73 9.95
N PRO A 578 23.33 -44.57 10.44
CA PRO A 578 23.03 -43.30 9.77
C PRO A 578 23.62 -43.26 8.35
N GLY A 579 22.88 -42.69 7.40
CA GLY A 579 23.28 -42.50 6.00
C GLY A 579 24.36 -41.43 5.79
N GLY A 580 24.69 -40.70 6.86
CA GLY A 580 25.75 -39.69 6.89
C GLY A 580 25.21 -38.29 7.23
N THR A 581 26.14 -37.35 7.42
CA THR A 581 25.86 -35.97 7.82
C THR A 581 26.47 -34.91 6.91
N PHE A 582 27.49 -35.27 6.13
CA PHE A 582 28.16 -34.35 5.24
C PHE A 582 28.54 -35.01 3.93
N LYS A 583 28.08 -34.42 2.82
CA LYS A 583 28.49 -34.75 1.46
C LYS A 583 28.24 -33.56 0.55
N TRP A 584 29.30 -32.90 0.10
CA TRP A 584 29.20 -31.79 -0.85
C TRP A 584 28.70 -32.30 -2.21
N ARG A 585 27.44 -32.02 -2.55
CA ARG A 585 26.83 -32.49 -3.80
C ARG A 585 25.62 -31.67 -4.22
N ILE A 586 25.40 -31.65 -5.53
CA ILE A 586 24.12 -31.25 -6.13
C ILE A 586 23.12 -32.42 -6.01
N ILE A 587 21.86 -32.09 -5.74
CA ILE A 587 20.75 -33.05 -5.70
C ILE A 587 20.51 -33.56 -7.13
N ALA A 588 20.40 -34.88 -7.28
CA ALA A 588 20.23 -35.52 -8.59
C ALA A 588 19.01 -34.95 -9.35
N GLY A 589 19.18 -34.65 -10.63
CA GLY A 589 18.12 -34.08 -11.48
C GLY A 589 17.84 -32.59 -11.22
N THR A 590 18.70 -31.88 -10.48
CA THR A 590 18.52 -30.46 -10.17
C THR A 590 19.85 -29.71 -10.28
N ASN A 591 19.81 -28.38 -10.14
CA ASN A 591 21.00 -27.53 -9.94
C ASN A 591 21.12 -27.05 -8.48
N ARG A 592 20.50 -27.78 -7.55
CA ARG A 592 20.32 -27.40 -6.15
C ARG A 592 21.35 -28.10 -5.26
N LEU A 593 22.05 -27.36 -4.41
CA LEU A 593 22.96 -27.94 -3.43
C LEU A 593 22.17 -28.67 -2.32
N SER A 594 22.61 -29.87 -1.94
CA SER A 594 21.98 -30.63 -0.84
C SER A 594 22.25 -29.98 0.51
N ALA A 595 21.31 -30.09 1.46
CA ALA A 595 21.50 -29.66 2.85
C ALA A 595 22.69 -30.39 3.53
N HIS A 596 22.98 -31.63 3.13
CA HIS A 596 24.19 -32.37 3.52
C HIS A 596 25.48 -31.64 3.12
N SER A 597 25.47 -30.79 2.10
CA SER A 597 26.64 -30.02 1.68
C SER A 597 26.96 -28.88 2.65
N TYR A 598 26.01 -28.43 3.46
CA TYR A 598 26.23 -27.43 4.50
C TYR A 598 26.55 -28.07 5.86
N GLY A 599 26.51 -29.40 5.98
CA GLY A 599 26.71 -30.11 7.25
C GLY A 599 25.62 -29.82 8.28
N ILE A 600 24.39 -29.59 7.80
CA ILE A 600 23.21 -29.27 8.63
C ILE A 600 22.11 -30.33 8.53
N ALA A 601 22.40 -31.48 7.91
CA ALA A 601 21.43 -32.55 7.75
C ALA A 601 22.01 -33.91 8.16
N ILE A 602 21.13 -34.83 8.56
CA ILE A 602 21.46 -36.22 8.87
C ILE A 602 20.40 -37.12 8.26
N ASP A 603 20.83 -38.23 7.65
CA ASP A 603 19.92 -39.29 7.24
C ASP A 603 20.01 -40.43 8.28
N ILE A 604 18.89 -40.85 8.87
CA ILE A 604 18.85 -41.98 9.81
C ILE A 604 18.37 -43.26 9.10
N ASN A 605 19.10 -44.35 9.31
CA ASN A 605 18.88 -45.69 8.76
C ASN A 605 18.07 -45.76 7.45
N VAL A 606 18.77 -45.57 6.33
CA VAL A 606 18.22 -45.58 4.97
C VAL A 606 17.43 -46.87 4.66
N ALA A 607 17.84 -48.02 5.19
CA ALA A 607 17.14 -49.29 4.97
C ALA A 607 15.76 -49.39 5.65
N LYS A 608 15.44 -48.45 6.54
CA LYS A 608 14.17 -48.36 7.28
C LYS A 608 13.40 -47.08 6.93
N SER A 609 13.55 -46.61 5.69
CA SER A 609 12.99 -45.34 5.23
C SER A 609 12.30 -45.45 3.88
N HIS A 610 11.48 -44.46 3.57
CA HIS A 610 10.79 -44.29 2.30
C HIS A 610 11.21 -42.97 1.66
N TYR A 611 11.35 -42.97 0.34
CA TYR A 611 11.71 -41.79 -0.44
C TYR A 611 10.88 -41.75 -1.72
N TRP A 612 10.38 -40.59 -2.08
CA TRP A 612 9.33 -40.44 -3.09
C TRP A 612 9.72 -40.95 -4.49
N GLN A 613 11.01 -41.01 -4.83
CA GLN A 613 11.44 -41.49 -6.16
C GLN A 613 11.51 -43.01 -6.28
N TRP A 614 11.59 -43.75 -5.17
CA TRP A 614 11.78 -45.21 -5.19
C TRP A 614 10.66 -46.00 -4.47
N SER A 615 9.65 -45.31 -3.93
CA SER A 615 8.54 -45.92 -3.18
C SER A 615 7.23 -45.71 -3.94
N SER A 616 6.33 -46.71 -3.89
CA SER A 616 5.03 -46.69 -4.57
C SER A 616 3.98 -45.80 -3.89
N GLY A 617 4.33 -45.12 -2.79
CA GLY A 617 3.46 -44.25 -2.00
C GLY A 617 4.12 -43.85 -0.68
N TYR A 618 3.51 -42.91 0.03
CA TYR A 618 3.99 -42.49 1.35
C TYR A 618 3.70 -43.57 2.40
N GLN A 619 4.73 -43.96 3.13
CA GLN A 619 4.62 -44.79 4.31
C GLN A 619 5.66 -44.32 5.33
N ASN A 620 5.21 -44.05 6.55
CA ASN A 620 6.13 -43.72 7.64
C ASN A 620 6.50 -44.97 8.43
N LEU A 621 7.79 -45.25 8.51
CA LEU A 621 8.35 -46.27 9.41
C LEU A 621 9.09 -45.66 10.60
N ILE A 622 9.43 -44.36 10.57
CA ILE A 622 10.19 -43.71 11.63
C ILE A 622 9.30 -43.55 12.87
N PRO A 623 9.70 -44.09 14.03
CA PRO A 623 8.99 -43.90 15.28
C PRO A 623 8.78 -42.43 15.63
N GLU A 624 7.56 -42.07 16.06
CA GLU A 624 7.23 -40.70 16.43
C GLU A 624 8.16 -40.13 17.49
N LYS A 625 8.57 -40.94 18.48
CA LYS A 625 9.53 -40.53 19.52
C LYS A 625 10.82 -39.95 18.93
N ILE A 626 11.33 -40.53 17.84
CA ILE A 626 12.55 -40.03 17.18
C ILE A 626 12.27 -38.66 16.55
N VAL A 627 11.17 -38.56 15.78
CA VAL A 627 10.77 -37.31 15.14
C VAL A 627 10.61 -36.18 16.16
N ARG A 628 9.99 -36.46 17.32
CA ARG A 628 9.77 -35.46 18.37
C ARG A 628 11.07 -34.95 18.98
N VAL A 629 12.08 -35.80 19.17
CA VAL A 629 13.40 -35.37 19.67
C VAL A 629 14.07 -34.44 18.65
N PHE A 630 14.04 -34.78 17.38
CA PHE A 630 14.57 -33.92 16.32
C PHE A 630 13.83 -32.57 16.25
N GLU A 631 12.50 -32.57 16.27
CA GLU A 631 11.69 -31.34 16.25
C GLU A 631 11.95 -30.45 17.48
N LYS A 632 12.08 -31.05 18.67
CA LYS A 632 12.45 -30.36 19.92
C LYS A 632 13.76 -29.61 19.77
N HIS A 633 14.73 -30.21 19.07
CA HIS A 633 16.05 -29.64 18.78
C HIS A 633 16.12 -28.97 17.41
N LYS A 634 14.97 -28.52 16.88
CA LYS A 634 14.87 -27.61 15.72
C LYS A 634 15.27 -28.23 14.38
N PHE A 635 15.09 -29.55 14.23
CA PHE A 635 15.23 -30.24 12.95
C PHE A 635 13.87 -30.47 12.30
N ILE A 636 13.72 -30.00 11.07
CA ILE A 636 12.60 -30.41 10.22
C ILE A 636 12.84 -31.83 9.71
N TRP A 637 11.75 -32.56 9.49
CA TRP A 637 11.78 -33.95 9.04
C TRP A 637 11.19 -34.11 7.64
N GLY A 638 11.94 -34.76 6.75
CA GLY A 638 11.54 -34.99 5.36
C GLY A 638 10.33 -35.91 5.20
N GLY A 639 9.93 -36.64 6.25
CA GLY A 639 8.66 -37.38 6.26
C GLY A 639 7.41 -36.49 6.29
N ARG A 640 7.54 -35.17 6.56
CA ARG A 640 6.42 -34.23 6.46
C ARG A 640 6.20 -33.66 5.05
N TRP A 641 7.11 -33.95 4.11
CA TRP A 641 7.07 -33.42 2.76
C TRP A 641 6.13 -34.20 1.84
N ARG A 642 5.54 -33.51 0.85
CA ARG A 642 4.84 -34.20 -0.25
C ARG A 642 5.83 -35.03 -1.04
N HIS A 643 7.02 -34.47 -1.27
CA HIS A 643 8.18 -35.18 -1.79
C HIS A 643 8.95 -35.82 -0.63
N PHE A 644 8.32 -36.80 0.00
CA PHE A 644 8.79 -37.40 1.24
C PHE A 644 10.20 -37.99 1.14
N ASP A 645 10.97 -37.76 2.19
CA ASP A 645 12.30 -38.28 2.42
C ASP A 645 12.42 -38.65 3.91
N THR A 646 11.91 -39.82 4.29
CA THR A 646 11.65 -40.12 5.71
C THR A 646 12.92 -40.37 6.51
N MET A 647 14.07 -40.65 5.88
CA MET A 647 15.34 -40.73 6.61
C MET A 647 15.88 -39.35 6.97
N HIS A 648 15.47 -38.30 6.27
CA HIS A 648 16.15 -37.02 6.26
C HIS A 648 15.68 -36.09 7.37
N PHE A 649 16.63 -35.55 8.11
CA PHE A 649 16.44 -34.49 9.09
C PHE A 649 17.37 -33.31 8.78
N GLU A 650 16.83 -32.09 8.76
CA GLU A 650 17.59 -30.88 8.45
C GLU A 650 17.41 -29.82 9.55
N TYR A 651 18.52 -29.27 10.05
CA TYR A 651 18.51 -28.23 11.07
C TYR A 651 18.03 -26.90 10.48
N ARG A 652 16.84 -26.46 10.90
CA ARG A 652 16.15 -25.26 10.39
C ARG A 652 15.47 -24.50 11.54
N PRO A 653 16.26 -23.83 12.40
CA PRO A 653 15.76 -23.20 13.63
C PRO A 653 14.71 -22.12 13.43
N GLU A 654 14.68 -21.50 12.26
CA GLU A 654 13.71 -20.49 11.86
C GLU A 654 12.29 -21.04 11.56
N MET A 655 12.09 -22.36 11.61
CA MET A 655 10.81 -23.04 11.32
C MET A 655 9.96 -23.37 12.57
N PHE A 656 10.45 -23.06 13.78
CA PHE A 656 9.90 -23.60 15.04
C PHE A 656 9.48 -22.52 16.03
N GLU A 657 8.78 -21.50 15.54
CA GLU A 657 8.30 -20.37 16.35
C GLU A 657 6.81 -20.08 16.20
#